data_AF-K3W7W9-F1
#
_entry.id   AF-K3W7W9-F1
#
_cell.length_a   1.000
_cell.length_b   1.000
_cell.length_c   1.000
_cell.angle_alpha   90.00
_cell.angle_beta   90.00
_cell.angle_gamma   90.00
#
_symmetry.space_group_name_H-M   'P 1'
#
loop_
_entity.id
_entity.type
_entity.pdbx_description
1 polymer ?
#
loop_
_entity_poly.entity_id
_entity_poly.type
_entity_poly.pdbx_seq_one_letter_code
_entity_poly.pdbx_strand_id
1 'polypeptide(L)'
;MSEEDPSLCFLVPEDVPERAYFAKDYITLYKRQVNELIKRMEHLVEEVENFETESDSSLAWNGVQLATLARDTVWQNLCALQDCDVILNDTVEHFKQKIRESMELVANNPAQFSIERTDSTLSMRQSMSNSEYSSSDSRDEIDDDEVSDTFRDVIPVTKKKEALALNDDVTARVKKSFGANEEEFERFKTHAFEFGTGKETAEGFYEYLQQYIVPEELGPIVLDFARLLPQAALRIPLLKVHYAFLEKYHVQLSNDEGHHTSFSTVHRATVVDDYDSDDDNIDELPATLRLSPINHLVFVIHGIGQHIDFKEGELKSWNGETGLDGGNHAFRDLYRTMLETMFRDIPIALEMQSIEWHEDLHEPTGLDSVFDLICPEGSTGIREFNKETLMDVLYYLSPRYGQLVVDAVTQQLNQKYHVFMEEHPDWDGKVSIFAHSLGSVITYDLLTHKAGEQSPNGVVFPGIEFEVENFFGAGSPVPVFILSRGDLNIQDGNFTPGIKMPNCKRYFNIFHPIDPIAYRVEPLIQQEMHDKPPVQLIQAHAVRHLNFGKIQEMWESMTAPVHGFPYRLDYVMKRRKREQGMMEIAFAAASHSSYWMSEDVVLFTIMQICQPVVEKLHRYMMARKPLPTLMRNIVELTPHTKVLMSANASIRDRCTGFTHDRVVLMEKERLFILPRVHEVACRRKWRIRLNQSAKATYGEDSFMLKIISTEQSIPPLSGSVSPARPPTSASGQTTTYLLKAPTTRVRDEWLNLVNQTIARNSYGLADGTPYSSREQFDMAELPHGLCMDYFGAQKAGYLQEKALKGWYEGWNNRWIVLQDGYISCYENSPRLEFSSQFKIRKARIFCYETGYLFRVVSRRGTSIEMRVKDQQSFNLWLDVFGEVPSAEVTRHKDLIENSPSAVLMMSESSEISGSGKGEWLHTKIEGYKLALDEKDVQYAAFIIQVKSSSSGSSFVQRRYSEFTKLHRELRKVIPHEQVPPLPGTRMWNKFDPVYLKEKTVALHGYLTEICKRCANTRAQPILLEFLELASQSETPNGNGA
;
A
#
# COMPACT_ATOMS: atom_id res chain seq x y z
N MET A 1 -32.44 58.81 -21.80
CA MET A 1 -33.01 57.52 -21.34
C MET A 1 -32.20 57.08 -20.13
N SER A 2 -32.76 56.25 -19.25
CA SER A 2 -32.21 56.00 -17.92
C SER A 2 -30.77 55.49 -17.96
N GLU A 3 -29.94 56.05 -17.09
CA GLU A 3 -28.75 55.38 -16.60
C GLU A 3 -29.24 54.17 -15.79
N GLU A 4 -28.78 52.96 -16.14
CA GLU A 4 -29.01 51.78 -15.31
C GLU A 4 -27.95 51.76 -14.20
N ASP A 5 -28.41 51.57 -12.96
CA ASP A 5 -27.53 51.52 -11.79
C ASP A 5 -26.61 50.29 -11.92
N PRO A 6 -25.27 50.48 -12.00
CA PRO A 6 -24.33 49.40 -12.25
C PRO A 6 -24.19 48.43 -11.06
N SER A 7 -24.95 48.61 -9.97
CA SER A 7 -24.92 47.71 -8.81
C SER A 7 -25.88 46.51 -8.87
N LEU A 8 -26.75 46.42 -9.89
CA LEU A 8 -27.96 45.59 -9.84
C LEU A 8 -27.94 44.25 -10.61
N CYS A 9 -26.88 43.90 -11.35
CA CYS A 9 -26.81 42.67 -12.14
C CYS A 9 -25.46 41.96 -12.04
N PHE A 10 -25.18 41.36 -10.87
CA PHE A 10 -24.09 40.41 -10.66
C PHE A 10 -24.67 39.12 -10.06
N LEU A 11 -24.56 38.00 -10.78
CA LEU A 11 -25.12 36.70 -10.38
C LEU A 11 -24.10 35.55 -10.45
N VAL A 12 -22.99 35.75 -11.16
CA VAL A 12 -21.87 34.81 -11.27
C VAL A 12 -20.62 35.47 -10.66
N PRO A 13 -19.69 34.73 -10.00
CA PRO A 13 -18.49 35.32 -9.40
C PRO A 13 -17.60 36.11 -10.38
N GLU A 14 -17.70 35.81 -11.67
CA GLU A 14 -16.98 36.46 -12.77
C GLU A 14 -17.48 37.89 -13.08
N ASP A 15 -18.73 38.23 -12.69
CA ASP A 15 -19.30 39.56 -12.97
C ASP A 15 -18.81 40.65 -11.97
N VAL A 16 -18.13 40.27 -10.88
CA VAL A 16 -17.78 41.19 -9.78
C VAL A 16 -16.81 42.28 -10.28
N PRO A 17 -17.16 43.58 -10.17
CA PRO A 17 -16.35 44.66 -10.73
C PRO A 17 -14.90 44.67 -10.24
N GLU A 18 -13.94 44.80 -11.17
CA GLU A 18 -12.50 44.80 -10.89
C GLU A 18 -12.05 45.75 -9.76
N ARG A 19 -12.83 46.78 -9.45
CA ARG A 19 -12.52 47.81 -8.44
C ARG A 19 -13.12 47.55 -7.06
N ALA A 20 -13.74 46.40 -6.82
CA ALA A 20 -14.17 45.99 -5.50
C ALA A 20 -12.98 45.68 -4.55
N TYR A 21 -13.14 46.06 -3.29
CA TYR A 21 -12.24 45.82 -2.16
C TYR A 21 -13.05 45.39 -0.92
N PHE A 22 -12.82 44.18 -0.41
CA PHE A 22 -13.55 43.63 0.74
C PHE A 22 -12.68 43.63 1.99
N ALA A 23 -13.21 44.17 3.10
CA ALA A 23 -12.54 44.12 4.40
C ALA A 23 -12.36 42.67 4.89
N LYS A 24 -11.22 42.38 5.51
CA LYS A 24 -10.83 41.02 5.96
C LYS A 24 -11.86 40.40 6.92
N ASP A 25 -12.45 41.21 7.79
CA ASP A 25 -13.48 40.79 8.75
C ASP A 25 -14.79 40.44 8.04
N TYR A 26 -15.12 41.12 6.94
CA TYR A 26 -16.28 40.79 6.12
C TYR A 26 -16.08 39.45 5.39
N ILE A 27 -14.90 39.22 4.80
CA ILE A 27 -14.57 37.91 4.18
C ILE A 27 -14.68 36.77 5.22
N THR A 28 -14.27 37.04 6.46
CA THR A 28 -14.37 36.08 7.58
C THR A 28 -15.83 35.85 8.02
N LEU A 29 -16.67 36.89 8.03
CA LEU A 29 -18.11 36.77 8.28
C LEU A 29 -18.81 35.97 7.18
N TYR A 30 -18.55 36.31 5.91
CA TYR A 30 -19.14 35.65 4.74
C TYR A 30 -18.78 34.15 4.69
N LYS A 31 -17.50 33.80 4.87
CA LYS A 31 -17.06 32.38 4.95
C LYS A 31 -17.75 31.62 6.08
N ARG A 32 -18.02 32.27 7.22
CA ARG A 32 -18.78 31.66 8.32
C ARG A 32 -20.25 31.43 7.96
N GLN A 33 -20.92 32.38 7.33
CA GLN A 33 -22.33 32.23 6.91
C GLN A 33 -22.49 31.12 5.87
N VAL A 34 -21.60 31.06 4.87
CA VAL A 34 -21.59 29.97 3.87
C VAL A 34 -21.33 28.61 4.54
N ASN A 35 -20.38 28.52 5.47
CA ASN A 35 -20.11 27.27 6.20
C ASN A 35 -21.27 26.86 7.14
N GLU A 36 -22.06 27.80 7.67
CA GLU A 36 -23.24 27.48 8.47
C GLU A 36 -24.41 27.00 7.60
N LEU A 37 -24.59 27.59 6.40
CA LEU A 37 -25.55 27.12 5.41
C LEU A 37 -25.21 25.68 4.95
N ILE A 38 -23.94 25.42 4.59
CA ILE A 38 -23.46 24.09 4.21
C ILE A 38 -23.79 23.07 5.30
N LYS A 39 -23.47 23.35 6.57
CA LYS A 39 -23.77 22.43 7.68
C LYS A 39 -25.25 22.15 7.92
N ARG A 40 -26.13 23.11 7.67
CA ARG A 40 -27.59 22.89 7.75
C ARG A 40 -28.09 22.04 6.59
N MET A 41 -27.51 22.18 5.40
CA MET A 41 -27.81 21.33 4.25
C MET A 41 -27.26 19.91 4.42
N GLU A 42 -26.03 19.76 4.93
CA GLU A 42 -25.44 18.46 5.31
C GLU A 42 -26.34 17.74 6.32
N HIS A 43 -26.74 18.43 7.41
CA HIS A 43 -27.61 17.84 8.43
C HIS A 43 -29.02 17.49 7.91
N LEU A 44 -29.59 18.28 6.98
CA LEU A 44 -30.85 17.95 6.32
C LEU A 44 -30.73 16.73 5.38
N VAL A 45 -29.57 16.50 4.79
CA VAL A 45 -29.29 15.26 4.04
C VAL A 45 -29.17 14.09 5.01
N GLU A 46 -28.42 14.22 6.10
CA GLU A 46 -28.35 13.20 7.16
C GLU A 46 -29.74 12.86 7.73
N GLU A 47 -30.60 13.85 8.02
CA GLU A 47 -31.96 13.59 8.54
C GLU A 47 -32.84 12.88 7.50
N VAL A 48 -32.66 13.13 6.20
CA VAL A 48 -33.38 12.42 5.12
C VAL A 48 -32.85 10.99 4.96
N GLU A 49 -31.54 10.78 4.96
CA GLU A 49 -30.93 9.44 4.88
C GLU A 49 -31.30 8.59 6.11
N ASN A 50 -31.29 9.17 7.31
CA ASN A 50 -31.78 8.50 8.52
C ASN A 50 -33.29 8.16 8.41
N PHE A 51 -34.11 9.04 7.82
CA PHE A 51 -35.52 8.73 7.58
C PHE A 51 -35.75 7.57 6.59
N GLU A 52 -34.89 7.42 5.57
CA GLU A 52 -34.92 6.24 4.70
C GLU A 52 -34.52 4.95 5.45
N THR A 53 -33.71 5.04 6.52
CA THR A 53 -33.35 3.87 7.35
C THR A 53 -34.39 3.48 8.41
N GLU A 54 -35.20 4.41 8.93
CA GLU A 54 -36.21 4.09 9.96
C GLU A 54 -37.59 3.69 9.37
N SER A 55 -37.91 4.01 8.11
CA SER A 55 -39.22 3.74 7.53
C SER A 55 -39.41 2.32 6.97
N ASP A 56 -38.97 1.26 7.66
CA ASP A 56 -39.25 -0.14 7.28
C ASP A 56 -40.68 -0.60 7.64
N SER A 57 -41.66 0.20 7.25
CA SER A 57 -42.89 -0.35 6.71
C SER A 57 -42.94 0.08 5.26
N SER A 58 -42.79 -0.90 4.36
CA SER A 58 -42.71 -0.79 2.90
C SER A 58 -43.42 0.41 2.29
N LEU A 59 -42.86 0.91 1.19
CA LEU A 59 -43.53 1.18 -0.09
C LEU A 59 -42.59 2.10 -0.98
N ALA A 60 -42.30 1.81 -2.27
CA ALA A 60 -41.39 2.58 -3.19
C ALA A 60 -41.99 3.00 -4.58
N TRP A 61 -41.29 2.94 -5.73
CA TRP A 61 -41.81 3.47 -7.02
C TRP A 61 -41.75 2.47 -8.19
N ASN A 62 -42.31 2.80 -9.36
CA ASN A 62 -42.38 1.95 -10.56
C ASN A 62 -42.90 0.51 -10.35
N GLY A 63 -43.88 0.32 -9.46
CA GLY A 63 -44.47 -0.99 -9.14
C GLY A 63 -44.03 -1.55 -7.79
N VAL A 64 -43.06 -0.92 -7.13
CA VAL A 64 -42.74 -1.17 -5.71
C VAL A 64 -43.52 -0.20 -4.78
N GLN A 65 -44.27 0.80 -5.35
CA GLN A 65 -45.43 1.61 -4.82
C GLN A 65 -45.26 2.32 -3.45
N LEU A 66 -45.50 3.64 -3.20
CA LEU A 66 -44.68 4.57 -2.32
C LEU A 66 -45.15 4.91 -0.84
N ALA A 67 -44.21 4.94 0.14
CA ALA A 67 -44.38 4.95 1.62
C ALA A 67 -44.80 6.26 2.30
N THR A 68 -45.44 6.15 3.47
CA THR A 68 -46.07 7.27 4.18
C THR A 68 -45.16 7.96 5.20
N LEU A 69 -44.33 8.89 4.72
CA LEU A 69 -43.62 9.86 5.57
C LEU A 69 -44.61 10.64 6.47
N ALA A 70 -44.19 10.91 7.71
CA ALA A 70 -44.99 11.70 8.64
C ALA A 70 -45.13 13.15 8.15
N ARG A 71 -46.37 13.67 8.14
CA ARG A 71 -46.67 15.01 7.62
C ARG A 71 -45.87 16.11 8.33
N ASP A 72 -45.63 15.95 9.63
CA ASP A 72 -44.93 16.93 10.43
C ASP A 72 -43.43 16.96 10.12
N THR A 73 -42.79 15.80 9.85
CA THR A 73 -41.41 15.72 9.34
C THR A 73 -41.29 16.37 7.96
N VAL A 74 -42.18 16.02 7.02
CA VAL A 74 -42.17 16.64 5.68
C VAL A 74 -42.35 18.16 5.78
N TRP A 75 -43.14 18.64 6.74
CA TRP A 75 -43.30 20.06 7.01
C TRP A 75 -42.07 20.70 7.68
N GLN A 76 -41.42 20.01 8.63
CA GLN A 76 -40.19 20.45 9.28
C GLN A 76 -39.05 20.61 8.27
N ASN A 77 -38.80 19.58 7.44
CA ASN A 77 -37.74 19.64 6.43
C ASN A 77 -38.05 20.68 5.34
N LEU A 78 -39.33 20.91 5.01
CA LEU A 78 -39.73 22.00 4.11
C LEU A 78 -39.46 23.39 4.73
N CYS A 79 -39.75 23.57 6.03
CA CYS A 79 -39.45 24.82 6.74
C CYS A 79 -37.93 25.04 6.88
N ALA A 80 -37.16 23.99 7.19
CA ALA A 80 -35.71 24.08 7.30
C ALA A 80 -35.03 24.38 5.94
N LEU A 81 -35.58 23.86 4.84
CA LEU A 81 -35.16 24.26 3.47
C LEU A 81 -35.53 25.72 3.17
N GLN A 82 -36.68 26.21 3.63
CA GLN A 82 -37.04 27.63 3.52
C GLN A 82 -36.12 28.53 4.36
N ASP A 83 -35.75 28.13 5.57
CA ASP A 83 -34.77 28.84 6.40
C ASP A 83 -33.38 28.86 5.73
N CYS A 84 -32.98 27.78 5.07
CA CYS A 84 -31.73 27.73 4.29
C CYS A 84 -31.77 28.66 3.07
N ASP A 85 -32.90 28.72 2.34
CA ASP A 85 -33.09 29.67 1.23
C ASP A 85 -33.08 31.13 1.73
N VAL A 86 -33.68 31.43 2.89
CA VAL A 86 -33.58 32.76 3.52
C VAL A 86 -32.14 33.09 3.88
N ILE A 87 -31.39 32.18 4.51
CA ILE A 87 -29.97 32.39 4.84
C ILE A 87 -29.12 32.60 3.58
N LEU A 88 -29.39 31.87 2.50
CA LEU A 88 -28.71 32.03 1.21
C LEU A 88 -29.00 33.41 0.59
N ASN A 89 -30.27 33.81 0.52
CA ASN A 89 -30.68 35.10 -0.04
C ASN A 89 -30.15 36.28 0.79
N ASP A 90 -30.20 36.22 2.12
CA ASP A 90 -29.61 37.23 3.01
C ASP A 90 -28.09 37.32 2.82
N THR A 91 -27.40 36.18 2.66
CA THR A 91 -25.95 36.13 2.42
C THR A 91 -25.58 36.73 1.06
N VAL A 92 -26.40 36.50 0.03
CA VAL A 92 -26.25 37.08 -1.32
C VAL A 92 -26.53 38.58 -1.32
N GLU A 93 -27.59 39.06 -0.67
CA GLU A 93 -27.88 40.49 -0.59
C GLU A 93 -26.85 41.26 0.25
N HIS A 94 -26.34 40.67 1.33
CA HIS A 94 -25.22 41.24 2.08
C HIS A 94 -23.96 41.35 1.21
N PHE A 95 -23.70 40.37 0.34
CA PHE A 95 -22.58 40.42 -0.62
C PHE A 95 -22.76 41.53 -1.66
N LYS A 96 -23.95 41.66 -2.27
CA LYS A 96 -24.29 42.79 -3.17
C LYS A 96 -24.22 44.14 -2.47
N GLN A 97 -24.63 44.22 -1.20
CA GLN A 97 -24.48 45.45 -0.40
C GLN A 97 -23.00 45.78 -0.16
N LYS A 98 -22.15 44.81 0.16
CA LYS A 98 -20.71 45.08 0.35
C LYS A 98 -19.97 45.36 -0.96
N ILE A 99 -20.42 44.86 -2.10
CA ILE A 99 -19.96 45.35 -3.42
C ILE A 99 -20.30 46.84 -3.57
N ARG A 100 -21.56 47.24 -3.30
CA ARG A 100 -21.99 48.65 -3.37
C ARG A 100 -21.17 49.58 -2.46
N GLU A 101 -21.15 49.29 -1.16
CA GLU A 101 -20.38 50.09 -0.18
C GLU A 101 -18.90 50.19 -0.56
N SER A 102 -18.33 49.10 -1.10
CA SER A 102 -16.94 49.06 -1.56
C SER A 102 -16.69 49.93 -2.79
N MET A 103 -17.57 49.86 -3.79
CA MET A 103 -17.49 50.69 -5.00
C MET A 103 -17.63 52.17 -4.66
N GLU A 104 -18.52 52.54 -3.73
CA GLU A 104 -18.61 53.91 -3.20
C GLU A 104 -17.32 54.33 -2.49
N LEU A 105 -16.74 53.47 -1.65
CA LEU A 105 -15.55 53.79 -0.85
C LEU A 105 -14.30 53.96 -1.74
N VAL A 106 -14.18 53.17 -2.81
CA VAL A 106 -13.12 53.31 -3.83
C VAL A 106 -13.38 54.50 -4.77
N ALA A 107 -14.63 54.80 -5.12
CA ALA A 107 -14.99 55.98 -5.91
C ALA A 107 -14.70 57.31 -5.16
N ASN A 108 -14.87 57.31 -3.84
CA ASN A 108 -14.60 58.47 -2.99
C ASN A 108 -13.11 58.67 -2.67
N ASN A 109 -12.28 57.62 -2.66
CA ASN A 109 -10.82 57.70 -2.40
C ASN A 109 -9.95 56.92 -3.41
N PRO A 110 -10.04 57.22 -4.73
CA PRO A 110 -9.43 56.39 -5.78
C PRO A 110 -7.89 56.38 -5.77
N ALA A 111 -7.25 57.40 -5.19
CA ALA A 111 -5.79 57.52 -5.12
C ALA A 111 -5.15 56.66 -4.02
N GLN A 112 -5.93 56.17 -3.04
CA GLN A 112 -5.40 55.39 -1.92
C GLN A 112 -5.31 53.90 -2.28
N PHE A 113 -6.37 53.35 -2.90
CA PHE A 113 -6.46 51.93 -3.26
C PHE A 113 -5.72 51.56 -4.56
N SER A 114 -5.25 52.54 -5.33
CA SER A 114 -4.41 52.31 -6.52
C SER A 114 -2.94 51.98 -6.18
N ILE A 115 -2.53 52.09 -4.91
CA ILE A 115 -1.17 51.75 -4.43
C ILE A 115 -1.14 50.36 -3.78
N GLU A 116 -2.14 50.01 -2.97
CA GLU A 116 -2.13 48.76 -2.18
C GLU A 116 -2.17 47.47 -3.02
N ARG A 117 -2.66 47.53 -4.27
CA ARG A 117 -2.59 46.38 -5.20
C ARG A 117 -1.19 46.10 -5.76
N THR A 118 -0.21 47.00 -5.57
CA THR A 118 1.18 46.78 -6.03
C THR A 118 2.17 46.43 -4.91
N ASP A 119 1.95 46.87 -3.67
CA ASP A 119 2.88 46.58 -2.55
C ASP A 119 2.54 45.30 -1.76
N SER A 120 1.30 44.82 -1.82
CA SER A 120 0.82 43.67 -1.03
C SER A 120 1.46 42.32 -1.40
N THR A 121 2.09 42.19 -2.57
CA THR A 121 2.83 40.98 -2.99
C THR A 121 4.32 41.00 -2.60
N LEU A 122 4.86 42.12 -2.10
CA LEU A 122 6.30 42.28 -1.84
C LEU A 122 6.69 42.23 -0.35
N SER A 123 5.77 42.44 0.59
CA SER A 123 6.11 42.61 2.01
C SER A 123 6.21 41.31 2.84
N MET A 124 5.84 40.13 2.30
CA MET A 124 5.72 38.89 3.09
C MET A 124 6.92 37.92 2.95
N ARG A 125 8.13 38.45 2.76
CA ARG A 125 9.40 37.74 2.98
C ARG A 125 10.31 38.61 3.86
N GLN A 126 10.96 37.99 4.86
CA GLN A 126 11.99 38.56 5.77
C GLN A 126 11.55 39.26 7.09
N SER A 127 10.58 38.71 7.82
CA SER A 127 10.53 38.75 9.30
C SER A 127 9.50 37.73 9.84
N MET A 128 9.72 36.93 10.89
CA MET A 128 10.91 36.68 11.73
C MET A 128 11.19 35.16 11.89
N SER A 129 12.29 34.85 12.55
CA SER A 129 12.55 33.58 13.25
C SER A 129 11.57 33.32 14.41
N ASN A 130 11.45 32.02 14.77
CA ASN A 130 10.81 31.43 15.96
C ASN A 130 9.30 31.14 15.92
N SER A 131 8.98 29.94 16.44
CA SER A 131 7.71 29.46 17.05
C SER A 131 6.41 29.42 16.21
N GLU A 132 5.91 28.19 16.07
CA GLU A 132 4.51 27.77 16.31
C GLU A 132 3.42 27.92 15.22
N TYR A 133 3.32 26.82 14.44
CA TYR A 133 2.14 25.95 14.29
C TYR A 133 0.89 26.27 13.46
N SER A 134 0.38 25.15 12.90
CA SER A 134 -1.00 24.84 12.45
C SER A 134 -1.59 25.69 11.31
N SER A 135 -2.30 25.14 10.32
CA SER A 135 -2.42 23.79 9.73
C SER A 135 -3.29 23.92 8.46
N SER A 136 -3.42 22.84 7.65
CA SER A 136 -4.62 22.50 6.83
C SER A 136 -5.14 23.52 5.77
N ASP A 137 -5.53 23.15 4.56
CA ASP A 137 -5.47 21.86 3.86
C ASP A 137 -5.69 22.07 2.33
N SER A 138 -5.89 20.98 1.57
CA SER A 138 -6.28 20.95 0.13
C SER A 138 -5.22 21.48 -0.86
N ARG A 139 -4.91 20.83 -2.00
CA ARG A 139 -5.75 20.17 -3.05
C ARG A 139 -6.46 21.18 -3.96
N ASP A 140 -6.50 21.03 -5.29
CA ASP A 140 -5.83 20.07 -6.18
C ASP A 140 -5.70 20.66 -7.61
N GLU A 141 -5.04 19.93 -8.51
CA GLU A 141 -5.22 19.91 -9.98
C GLU A 141 -5.05 21.18 -10.85
N ILE A 142 -4.32 21.01 -11.96
CA ILE A 142 -4.69 21.41 -13.35
C ILE A 142 -3.78 20.61 -14.30
N ASP A 143 -4.33 20.12 -15.42
CA ASP A 143 -3.68 19.23 -16.38
C ASP A 143 -3.13 19.96 -17.63
N ASP A 144 -2.32 19.21 -18.39
CA ASP A 144 -2.11 19.25 -19.85
C ASP A 144 -1.51 20.50 -20.56
N ASP A 145 -0.28 20.30 -21.06
CA ASP A 145 0.10 20.18 -22.50
C ASP A 145 1.17 21.11 -23.12
N GLU A 146 1.69 20.63 -24.26
CA GLU A 146 2.69 21.16 -25.20
C GLU A 146 4.15 21.35 -24.73
N VAL A 147 5.04 20.50 -25.27
CA VAL A 147 6.50 20.61 -25.17
C VAL A 147 7.06 21.55 -26.24
N SER A 148 7.85 22.54 -25.84
CA SER A 148 8.76 23.25 -26.76
C SER A 148 10.17 23.36 -26.18
N ASP A 149 11.17 23.05 -27.02
CA ASP A 149 12.58 22.96 -26.64
C ASP A 149 13.22 24.36 -26.48
N THR A 150 12.84 25.02 -25.39
CA THR A 150 13.19 26.41 -25.10
C THR A 150 14.45 26.49 -24.24
N PHE A 151 15.51 27.02 -24.83
CA PHE A 151 16.79 27.29 -24.17
C PHE A 151 16.57 28.05 -22.84
N ARG A 152 17.02 27.44 -21.73
CA ARG A 152 16.74 27.94 -20.37
C ARG A 152 17.54 29.21 -20.07
N ASP A 153 16.83 30.32 -20.03
CA ASP A 153 17.37 31.62 -19.63
C ASP A 153 17.59 31.70 -18.10
N VAL A 154 18.55 32.53 -17.65
CA VAL A 154 18.81 32.74 -16.22
C VAL A 154 17.95 33.87 -15.67
N ILE A 155 17.41 33.69 -14.45
CA ILE A 155 16.53 34.69 -13.84
C ILE A 155 17.33 35.95 -13.48
N PRO A 156 17.00 37.13 -14.07
CA PRO A 156 17.73 38.36 -13.80
C PRO A 156 17.40 38.94 -12.42
N VAL A 157 18.36 39.64 -11.81
CA VAL A 157 18.20 40.24 -10.49
C VAL A 157 17.48 41.60 -10.60
N THR A 158 16.19 41.62 -10.29
CA THR A 158 15.32 42.80 -10.44
C THR A 158 15.45 43.83 -9.30
N LYS A 159 15.93 43.41 -8.12
CA LYS A 159 16.03 44.28 -6.94
C LYS A 159 17.38 45.00 -6.88
N LYS A 160 17.36 46.33 -6.87
CA LYS A 160 18.55 47.21 -6.86
C LYS A 160 19.63 46.84 -5.83
N LYS A 161 19.26 46.43 -4.60
CA LYS A 161 20.24 46.05 -3.56
C LYS A 161 20.91 44.69 -3.82
N GLU A 162 20.15 43.73 -4.34
CA GLU A 162 20.66 42.39 -4.68
C GLU A 162 21.50 42.45 -5.97
N ALA A 163 21.10 43.28 -6.93
CA ALA A 163 21.86 43.54 -8.16
C ALA A 163 23.19 44.28 -7.87
N LEU A 164 23.21 45.22 -6.93
CA LEU A 164 24.46 45.87 -6.49
C LEU A 164 25.42 44.85 -5.86
N ALA A 165 24.93 44.02 -4.93
CA ALA A 165 25.75 43.00 -4.28
C ALA A 165 26.31 41.97 -5.27
N LEU A 166 25.51 41.52 -6.24
CA LEU A 166 25.96 40.61 -7.29
C LEU A 166 26.94 41.29 -8.27
N ASN A 167 26.74 42.57 -8.59
CA ASN A 167 27.69 43.35 -9.38
C ASN A 167 29.05 43.44 -8.68
N ASP A 168 29.07 43.76 -7.40
CA ASP A 168 30.30 43.92 -6.63
C ASP A 168 31.05 42.58 -6.48
N ASP A 169 30.31 41.48 -6.31
CA ASP A 169 30.81 40.10 -6.26
C ASP A 169 31.41 39.61 -7.60
N VAL A 170 30.70 39.80 -8.72
CA VAL A 170 31.21 39.54 -10.07
C VAL A 170 32.43 40.41 -10.38
N THR A 171 32.39 41.69 -10.01
CA THR A 171 33.50 42.63 -10.18
C THR A 171 34.74 42.20 -9.36
N ALA A 172 34.54 41.67 -8.15
CA ALA A 172 35.62 41.15 -7.32
C ALA A 172 36.21 39.84 -7.90
N ARG A 173 35.38 38.92 -8.41
CA ARG A 173 35.85 37.72 -9.15
C ARG A 173 36.73 38.12 -10.34
N VAL A 174 36.24 39.01 -11.20
CA VAL A 174 36.98 39.45 -12.39
C VAL A 174 38.28 40.18 -12.03
N LYS A 175 38.27 41.06 -11.01
CA LYS A 175 39.51 41.71 -10.55
C LYS A 175 40.53 40.73 -9.98
N LYS A 176 40.08 39.66 -9.29
CA LYS A 176 40.95 38.56 -8.84
C LYS A 176 41.60 37.86 -10.04
N SER A 177 40.84 37.50 -11.08
CA SER A 177 41.37 36.78 -12.25
C SER A 177 42.42 37.61 -13.02
N PHE A 178 42.29 38.94 -13.10
CA PHE A 178 43.30 39.82 -13.72
C PHE A 178 44.49 40.20 -12.80
N GLY A 179 44.42 39.84 -11.52
CA GLY A 179 45.47 40.10 -10.54
C GLY A 179 45.76 41.60 -10.34
N ALA A 180 47.04 41.97 -10.45
CA ALA A 180 47.52 43.33 -10.20
C ALA A 180 47.43 44.28 -11.42
N ASN A 181 46.87 43.82 -12.55
CA ASN A 181 46.81 44.62 -13.77
C ASN A 181 45.58 45.55 -13.79
N GLU A 182 45.71 46.71 -13.14
CA GLU A 182 44.62 47.66 -12.95
C GLU A 182 44.17 48.33 -14.27
N GLU A 183 45.01 48.37 -15.31
CA GLU A 183 44.64 48.92 -16.63
C GLU A 183 43.63 48.01 -17.37
N GLU A 184 43.86 46.70 -17.42
CA GLU A 184 42.91 45.77 -18.06
C GLU A 184 41.58 45.65 -17.28
N PHE A 185 41.60 45.94 -15.98
CA PHE A 185 40.37 46.04 -15.18
C PHE A 185 39.54 47.29 -15.53
N GLU A 186 40.16 48.41 -15.89
CA GLU A 186 39.44 49.57 -16.49
C GLU A 186 38.90 49.24 -17.89
N ARG A 187 39.65 48.48 -18.71
CA ARG A 187 39.17 48.03 -20.02
C ARG A 187 37.99 47.07 -19.90
N PHE A 188 38.03 46.10 -18.99
CA PHE A 188 36.88 45.23 -18.70
C PHE A 188 35.62 46.02 -18.33
N LYS A 189 35.73 47.03 -17.46
CA LYS A 189 34.58 47.89 -17.14
C LYS A 189 34.04 48.66 -18.36
N THR A 190 34.90 48.96 -19.32
CA THR A 190 34.50 49.56 -20.61
C THR A 190 33.72 48.55 -21.45
N HIS A 191 34.30 47.37 -21.73
CA HIS A 191 33.62 46.27 -22.46
C HIS A 191 32.29 45.87 -21.81
N ALA A 192 32.26 45.65 -20.49
CA ALA A 192 31.05 45.32 -19.74
C ALA A 192 29.95 46.39 -19.86
N PHE A 193 30.32 47.67 -19.95
CA PHE A 193 29.38 48.77 -20.17
C PHE A 193 28.93 48.86 -21.65
N GLU A 194 29.81 48.60 -22.61
CA GLU A 194 29.45 48.62 -24.03
C GLU A 194 28.57 47.42 -24.40
N PHE A 195 28.86 46.21 -23.91
CA PHE A 195 27.97 45.06 -24.02
C PHE A 195 26.65 45.28 -23.25
N GLY A 196 26.72 45.76 -22.00
CA GLY A 196 25.54 46.08 -21.19
C GLY A 196 24.64 47.19 -21.74
N THR A 197 25.15 48.00 -22.68
CA THR A 197 24.37 49.00 -23.44
C THR A 197 24.08 48.61 -24.89
N GLY A 198 24.39 47.37 -25.30
CA GLY A 198 24.07 46.82 -26.61
C GLY A 198 24.93 47.37 -27.77
N LYS A 199 26.13 47.86 -27.48
CA LYS A 199 27.11 48.35 -28.47
C LYS A 199 28.14 47.30 -28.89
N GLU A 200 28.47 46.38 -27.99
CA GLU A 200 29.31 45.21 -28.24
C GLU A 200 28.41 43.96 -28.41
N THR A 201 28.88 42.93 -29.13
CA THR A 201 28.13 41.67 -29.29
C THR A 201 28.48 40.67 -28.19
N ALA A 202 27.62 39.66 -28.00
CA ALA A 202 27.84 38.62 -27.00
C ALA A 202 29.10 37.79 -27.29
N GLU A 203 29.40 37.57 -28.57
CA GLU A 203 30.59 36.88 -29.05
C GLU A 203 31.86 37.68 -28.70
N GLY A 204 31.90 38.97 -29.04
CA GLY A 204 33.07 39.83 -28.77
C GLY A 204 33.34 39.99 -27.27
N PHE A 205 32.30 40.24 -26.48
CA PHE A 205 32.42 40.35 -25.02
C PHE A 205 32.89 39.04 -24.38
N TYR A 206 32.38 37.89 -24.84
CA TYR A 206 32.81 36.58 -24.33
C TYR A 206 34.24 36.23 -24.76
N GLU A 207 34.63 36.50 -26.02
CA GLU A 207 35.99 36.30 -26.52
C GLU A 207 37.01 37.18 -25.78
N TYR A 208 36.65 38.40 -25.37
CA TYR A 208 37.46 39.23 -24.47
C TYR A 208 37.66 38.56 -23.10
N LEU A 209 36.57 38.11 -22.45
CA LEU A 209 36.68 37.44 -21.15
C LEU A 209 37.50 36.15 -21.21
N GLN A 210 37.36 35.36 -22.28
CA GLN A 210 38.08 34.10 -22.49
C GLN A 210 39.60 34.29 -22.67
N GLN A 211 40.08 35.47 -23.08
CA GLN A 211 41.52 35.76 -23.20
C GLN A 211 42.22 35.91 -21.84
N TYR A 212 41.47 36.28 -20.79
CA TYR A 212 42.05 36.70 -19.50
C TYR A 212 41.48 35.96 -18.28
N ILE A 213 40.39 35.18 -18.44
CA ILE A 213 39.78 34.37 -17.38
C ILE A 213 39.85 32.89 -17.79
N VAL A 214 40.39 32.04 -16.92
CA VAL A 214 40.49 30.59 -17.18
C VAL A 214 39.11 29.94 -17.30
N PRO A 215 38.93 28.90 -18.14
CA PRO A 215 37.61 28.30 -18.41
C PRO A 215 36.80 27.89 -17.17
N GLU A 216 37.51 27.49 -16.10
CA GLU A 216 36.94 27.06 -14.81
C GLU A 216 36.33 28.21 -14.00
N GLU A 217 36.91 29.42 -14.03
CA GLU A 217 36.34 30.61 -13.38
C GLU A 217 35.36 31.36 -14.31
N LEU A 218 35.51 31.23 -15.63
CA LEU A 218 34.73 31.96 -16.64
C LEU A 218 33.24 31.63 -16.57
N GLY A 219 32.86 30.36 -16.39
CA GLY A 219 31.46 29.94 -16.37
C GLY A 219 30.60 30.59 -15.27
N PRO A 220 30.98 30.46 -13.98
CA PRO A 220 30.28 31.15 -12.89
C PRO A 220 30.21 32.67 -13.07
N ILE A 221 31.28 33.29 -13.57
CA ILE A 221 31.32 34.74 -13.84
C ILE A 221 30.32 35.13 -14.93
N VAL A 222 30.26 34.40 -16.05
CA VAL A 222 29.34 34.69 -17.16
C VAL A 222 27.89 34.42 -16.80
N LEU A 223 27.60 33.37 -16.03
CA LEU A 223 26.25 33.08 -15.53
C LEU A 223 25.73 34.18 -14.60
N ASP A 224 26.54 34.68 -13.67
CA ASP A 224 26.13 35.77 -12.78
C ASP A 224 26.11 37.14 -13.48
N PHE A 225 27.03 37.40 -14.42
CA PHE A 225 26.97 38.60 -15.26
C PHE A 225 25.69 38.62 -16.11
N ALA A 226 25.31 37.47 -16.69
CA ALA A 226 24.04 37.32 -17.40
C ALA A 226 22.83 37.67 -16.50
N ARG A 227 22.86 37.31 -15.20
CA ARG A 227 21.81 37.67 -14.23
C ARG A 227 21.77 39.17 -13.87
N LEU A 228 22.83 39.94 -14.13
CA LEU A 228 22.83 41.40 -14.00
C LEU A 228 22.18 42.12 -15.19
N LEU A 229 22.01 41.44 -16.33
CA LEU A 229 21.40 42.01 -17.53
C LEU A 229 19.87 41.82 -17.47
N PRO A 230 19.06 42.89 -17.32
CA PRO A 230 17.61 42.74 -17.26
C PRO A 230 16.99 42.35 -18.61
N GLN A 231 17.62 42.73 -19.72
CA GLN A 231 17.11 42.50 -21.08
C GLN A 231 17.49 41.10 -21.58
N ALA A 232 16.48 40.26 -21.85
CA ALA A 232 16.66 38.92 -22.42
C ALA A 232 17.43 38.94 -23.76
N ALA A 233 17.29 40.02 -24.53
CA ALA A 233 17.96 40.22 -25.82
C ALA A 233 19.51 40.34 -25.73
N LEU A 234 20.06 40.69 -24.56
CA LEU A 234 21.51 40.67 -24.29
C LEU A 234 21.91 39.39 -23.54
N ARG A 235 21.06 38.97 -22.59
CA ARG A 235 21.30 37.82 -21.70
C ARG A 235 21.33 36.47 -22.44
N ILE A 236 20.33 36.19 -23.27
CA ILE A 236 20.21 34.88 -23.96
C ILE A 236 21.36 34.65 -24.97
N PRO A 237 21.80 35.64 -25.79
CA PRO A 237 22.97 35.47 -26.63
C PRO A 237 24.25 35.16 -25.85
N LEU A 238 24.54 35.87 -24.76
CA LEU A 238 25.74 35.62 -23.93
C LEU A 238 25.76 34.20 -23.37
N LEU A 239 24.61 33.72 -22.87
CA LEU A 239 24.48 32.34 -22.41
C LEU A 239 24.70 31.33 -23.55
N LYS A 240 24.14 31.58 -24.75
CA LYS A 240 24.33 30.68 -25.91
C LYS A 240 25.78 30.57 -26.36
N VAL A 241 26.52 31.69 -26.37
CA VAL A 241 27.97 31.68 -26.64
C VAL A 241 28.71 30.86 -25.59
N HIS A 242 28.34 31.00 -24.30
CA HIS A 242 28.95 30.24 -23.21
C HIS A 242 28.73 28.71 -23.34
N TYR A 243 27.50 28.24 -23.60
CA TYR A 243 27.24 26.82 -23.79
C TYR A 243 27.97 26.26 -25.04
N ALA A 244 27.98 27.00 -26.15
CA ALA A 244 28.71 26.61 -27.36
C ALA A 244 30.24 26.62 -27.20
N PHE A 245 30.77 27.27 -26.16
CA PHE A 245 32.16 27.14 -25.73
C PHE A 245 32.37 25.87 -24.89
N LEU A 246 31.51 25.60 -23.90
CA LEU A 246 31.61 24.42 -23.04
C LEU A 246 31.58 23.10 -23.83
N GLU A 247 30.69 23.00 -24.83
CA GLU A 247 30.63 21.83 -25.73
C GLU A 247 31.97 21.57 -26.44
N LYS A 248 32.65 22.61 -26.91
CA LYS A 248 33.94 22.50 -27.60
C LYS A 248 35.08 22.18 -26.63
N TYR A 249 35.06 22.77 -25.43
CA TYR A 249 36.08 22.56 -24.40
C TYR A 249 36.11 21.09 -23.91
N HIS A 250 34.93 20.50 -23.69
CA HIS A 250 34.83 19.07 -23.31
C HIS A 250 35.28 18.10 -24.42
N VAL A 251 35.17 18.47 -25.69
CA VAL A 251 35.67 17.68 -26.82
C VAL A 251 37.20 17.76 -26.96
N GLN A 252 37.84 18.81 -26.45
CA GLN A 252 39.31 18.91 -26.43
C GLN A 252 39.92 18.11 -25.28
N LEU A 253 39.39 18.24 -24.05
CA LEU A 253 39.87 17.49 -22.87
C LEU A 253 39.78 15.97 -23.04
N SER A 254 38.83 15.46 -23.82
CA SER A 254 38.63 14.03 -24.05
C SER A 254 39.58 13.39 -25.07
N ASN A 255 40.53 14.15 -25.64
CA ASN A 255 41.53 13.64 -26.58
C ASN A 255 42.96 13.48 -26.01
N ASP A 256 43.30 14.08 -24.87
CA ASP A 256 44.67 14.05 -24.31
C ASP A 256 44.93 12.92 -23.28
N GLU A 257 43.90 12.43 -22.56
CA GLU A 257 44.07 11.36 -21.56
C GLU A 257 43.91 9.95 -22.16
N GLY A 258 44.98 9.41 -22.76
CA GLY A 258 44.88 8.13 -23.49
C GLY A 258 46.12 7.25 -23.55
N HIS A 259 46.78 6.90 -22.44
CA HIS A 259 47.87 5.90 -22.40
C HIS A 259 47.93 5.08 -21.08
N HIS A 260 48.38 3.82 -21.19
CA HIS A 260 48.73 2.85 -20.13
C HIS A 260 47.61 2.18 -19.30
N THR A 261 47.70 0.88 -18.90
CA THR A 261 48.03 -0.35 -19.65
C THR A 261 47.55 -1.60 -18.87
N SER A 262 46.80 -2.47 -19.56
CA SER A 262 46.18 -3.75 -19.16
C SER A 262 47.01 -4.85 -18.46
N PHE A 263 46.37 -5.65 -17.58
CA PHE A 263 46.46 -7.13 -17.42
C PHE A 263 45.10 -7.63 -16.83
N SER A 264 44.38 -8.69 -17.27
CA SER A 264 44.67 -10.06 -17.78
C SER A 264 44.82 -11.13 -16.66
N THR A 265 44.19 -12.33 -16.65
CA THR A 265 43.13 -12.95 -17.51
C THR A 265 42.58 -14.27 -16.92
N VAL A 266 41.25 -14.49 -16.99
CA VAL A 266 40.47 -15.77 -17.10
C VAL A 266 40.79 -17.01 -16.26
N HIS A 267 39.73 -17.61 -15.67
CA HIS A 267 39.43 -19.05 -15.81
C HIS A 267 37.93 -19.25 -16.14
N ARG A 268 37.57 -20.33 -16.87
CA ARG A 268 36.30 -20.47 -17.60
C ARG A 268 35.78 -21.91 -17.64
N ALA A 269 34.50 -22.11 -17.34
CA ALA A 269 33.75 -23.33 -17.66
C ALA A 269 32.29 -22.97 -18.03
N THR A 270 31.70 -23.70 -18.98
CA THR A 270 30.35 -23.48 -19.56
C THR A 270 29.38 -24.57 -19.07
N VAL A 271 28.04 -24.40 -19.02
CA VAL A 271 27.10 -24.32 -20.17
C VAL A 271 25.67 -23.90 -19.73
N VAL A 272 25.15 -22.80 -20.30
CA VAL A 272 23.75 -22.51 -20.75
C VAL A 272 22.55 -22.36 -19.76
N ASP A 273 21.77 -21.29 -20.00
CA ASP A 273 20.40 -20.89 -19.57
C ASP A 273 20.07 -20.77 -18.04
N ASP A 274 19.41 -19.70 -17.55
CA ASP A 274 18.40 -18.82 -18.18
C ASP A 274 18.37 -17.45 -17.44
N TYR A 275 18.83 -16.37 -18.08
CA TYR A 275 18.87 -14.96 -17.63
C TYR A 275 18.93 -14.67 -16.10
N ASP A 276 20.09 -14.93 -15.50
CA ASP A 276 20.62 -14.14 -14.38
C ASP A 276 22.15 -14.19 -14.39
N SER A 277 22.74 -13.74 -15.50
CA SER A 277 24.19 -13.53 -15.59
C SER A 277 24.53 -12.25 -14.85
N ASP A 278 25.60 -12.27 -14.07
CA ASP A 278 26.33 -11.05 -13.75
C ASP A 278 26.71 -10.37 -15.07
N ASP A 279 26.30 -9.10 -15.19
CA ASP A 279 26.58 -8.27 -16.34
C ASP A 279 27.92 -7.55 -16.12
N ASP A 280 28.99 -8.33 -16.27
CA ASP A 280 30.38 -7.89 -16.20
C ASP A 280 30.85 -7.23 -17.52
N ASN A 281 29.98 -7.15 -18.54
CA ASN A 281 30.19 -6.35 -19.74
C ASN A 281 29.89 -4.88 -19.46
N ILE A 282 30.86 -4.20 -18.85
CA ILE A 282 30.82 -2.76 -18.49
C ILE A 282 30.41 -1.85 -19.67
N ASP A 283 30.69 -2.27 -20.90
CA ASP A 283 30.49 -1.48 -22.12
C ASP A 283 29.00 -1.15 -22.41
N GLU A 284 28.06 -2.10 -22.24
CA GLU A 284 26.66 -1.99 -22.73
C GLU A 284 25.58 -1.83 -21.63
N LEU A 285 25.88 -1.15 -20.51
CA LEU A 285 24.87 -0.72 -19.51
C LEU A 285 23.58 -0.16 -20.18
N PRO A 286 22.42 -0.83 -20.10
CA PRO A 286 21.23 -0.53 -20.91
C PRO A 286 20.36 0.62 -20.38
N ALA A 287 19.67 1.34 -21.27
CA ALA A 287 18.77 2.45 -20.89
C ALA A 287 17.54 2.05 -20.05
N THR A 288 17.21 0.75 -19.99
CA THR A 288 16.09 0.21 -19.21
C THR A 288 16.57 -1.01 -18.42
N LEU A 289 16.47 -0.95 -17.09
CA LEU A 289 16.89 -2.01 -16.19
C LEU A 289 15.68 -2.83 -15.73
N ARG A 290 15.60 -4.09 -16.19
CA ARG A 290 14.56 -5.04 -15.78
C ARG A 290 14.94 -5.70 -14.46
N LEU A 291 14.10 -5.54 -13.44
CA LEU A 291 14.38 -6.01 -12.08
C LEU A 291 13.83 -7.42 -11.81
N SER A 292 14.65 -8.23 -11.14
CA SER A 292 14.29 -9.48 -10.47
C SER A 292 13.62 -9.18 -9.11
N PRO A 293 12.74 -10.06 -8.59
CA PRO A 293 12.17 -9.91 -7.26
C PRO A 293 13.25 -9.77 -6.18
N ILE A 294 13.05 -8.83 -5.24
CA ILE A 294 13.85 -8.68 -4.02
C ILE A 294 13.14 -9.46 -2.92
N ASN A 295 13.76 -10.55 -2.45
CA ASN A 295 13.24 -11.39 -1.38
C ASN A 295 13.64 -10.84 -0.01
N HIS A 296 12.67 -10.48 0.83
CA HIS A 296 12.97 -9.87 2.13
C HIS A 296 12.00 -10.30 3.24
N LEU A 297 12.53 -10.63 4.41
CA LEU A 297 11.79 -10.93 5.64
C LEU A 297 12.10 -9.84 6.68
N VAL A 298 11.07 -9.23 7.26
CA VAL A 298 11.22 -8.27 8.36
C VAL A 298 10.57 -8.82 9.62
N PHE A 299 11.37 -9.02 10.66
CA PHE A 299 10.87 -9.19 12.02
C PHE A 299 10.55 -7.82 12.61
N VAL A 300 9.34 -7.67 13.13
CA VAL A 300 8.87 -6.46 13.82
C VAL A 300 8.78 -6.79 15.31
N ILE A 301 9.54 -6.08 16.15
CA ILE A 301 9.58 -6.29 17.59
C ILE A 301 9.00 -5.04 18.27
N HIS A 302 7.94 -5.24 19.06
CA HIS A 302 7.25 -4.12 19.71
C HIS A 302 8.08 -3.47 20.81
N GLY A 303 7.60 -2.30 21.24
CA GLY A 303 8.14 -1.55 22.36
C GLY A 303 7.68 -2.11 23.70
N ILE A 304 7.27 -1.18 24.56
CA ILE A 304 6.82 -1.42 25.93
C ILE A 304 5.29 -1.63 25.94
N GLY A 305 4.78 -2.50 26.81
CA GLY A 305 3.36 -2.79 27.01
C GLY A 305 2.77 -3.86 26.07
N GLN A 306 1.53 -4.29 26.35
CA GLN A 306 0.83 -5.33 25.59
C GLN A 306 0.47 -4.85 24.16
N HIS A 307 0.84 -5.65 23.16
CA HIS A 307 0.58 -5.35 21.75
C HIS A 307 -0.38 -6.35 21.10
N ILE A 308 -1.68 -6.16 21.33
CA ILE A 308 -2.76 -7.02 20.78
C ILE A 308 -2.67 -7.16 19.25
N ASP A 309 -2.17 -6.12 18.56
CA ASP A 309 -1.96 -6.05 17.12
C ASP A 309 -0.68 -6.74 16.61
N PHE A 310 0.11 -7.35 17.49
CA PHE A 310 1.24 -8.22 17.14
C PHE A 310 0.86 -9.71 17.16
N LYS A 311 -0.31 -10.10 17.69
CA LYS A 311 -0.77 -11.50 17.70
C LYS A 311 -1.13 -12.01 16.31
N GLU A 312 -0.82 -13.28 16.05
CA GLU A 312 -1.20 -13.97 14.82
C GLU A 312 -2.60 -14.60 14.94
N GLY A 313 -3.50 -14.24 14.00
CA GLY A 313 -4.79 -14.92 13.81
C GLY A 313 -6.02 -14.20 14.38
N GLU A 314 -5.86 -13.28 15.33
CA GLU A 314 -7.00 -12.63 16.02
C GLU A 314 -7.09 -11.11 15.79
N LEU A 315 -7.41 -10.69 14.55
CA LEU A 315 -7.84 -9.32 14.27
C LEU A 315 -9.17 -9.26 13.50
N LYS A 316 -10.26 -9.12 14.25
CA LYS A 316 -11.53 -8.52 13.82
C LYS A 316 -11.89 -7.48 14.87
N SER A 317 -12.43 -6.32 14.49
CA SER A 317 -12.92 -5.38 15.50
C SER A 317 -14.10 -5.97 16.28
N TRP A 318 -14.37 -5.40 17.45
CA TRP A 318 -15.53 -5.76 18.30
C TRP A 318 -16.86 -5.64 17.53
N ASN A 319 -16.91 -4.73 16.55
CA ASN A 319 -18.00 -4.40 15.63
C ASN A 319 -18.05 -5.30 14.37
N GLY A 320 -17.05 -6.14 14.12
CA GLY A 320 -17.02 -7.06 12.98
C GLY A 320 -16.58 -6.42 11.65
N GLU A 321 -16.10 -5.19 11.68
CA GLU A 321 -15.30 -4.59 10.62
C GLU A 321 -13.85 -5.11 10.73
N THR A 322 -13.04 -4.90 9.69
CA THR A 322 -11.58 -5.15 9.77
C THR A 322 -10.98 -4.18 10.77
N GLY A 323 -10.36 -4.70 11.83
CA GLY A 323 -9.89 -3.88 12.96
C GLY A 323 -8.76 -2.95 12.56
N LEU A 324 -9.00 -1.64 12.61
CA LEU A 324 -8.03 -0.59 12.26
C LEU A 324 -7.16 -0.14 13.46
N ASP A 325 -7.56 -0.51 14.68
CA ASP A 325 -6.98 -0.01 15.94
C ASP A 325 -5.70 -0.76 16.33
N GLY A 326 -4.61 -0.54 15.57
CA GLY A 326 -3.29 -1.10 15.85
C GLY A 326 -2.15 -0.33 15.17
N GLY A 327 -1.07 -0.04 15.92
CA GLY A 327 0.13 0.61 15.39
C GLY A 327 0.88 -0.25 14.38
N ASN A 328 0.97 -1.56 14.62
CA ASN A 328 1.54 -2.55 13.70
C ASN A 328 0.73 -2.64 12.40
N HIS A 329 -0.61 -2.67 12.50
CA HIS A 329 -1.46 -2.73 11.31
C HIS A 329 -1.29 -1.48 10.46
N ALA A 330 -1.38 -0.29 11.05
CA ALA A 330 -1.14 0.96 10.34
C ALA A 330 0.26 1.01 9.70
N PHE A 331 1.29 0.57 10.42
CA PHE A 331 2.65 0.46 9.90
C PHE A 331 2.73 -0.48 8.69
N ARG A 332 2.20 -1.70 8.77
CA ARG A 332 2.15 -2.68 7.67
C ARG A 332 1.36 -2.16 6.47
N ASP A 333 0.28 -1.43 6.69
CA ASP A 333 -0.54 -0.81 5.66
C ASP A 333 0.15 0.40 4.99
N LEU A 334 0.96 1.16 5.72
CA LEU A 334 1.85 2.18 5.15
C LEU A 334 2.90 1.55 4.23
N TYR A 335 3.51 0.41 4.60
CA TYR A 335 4.41 -0.32 3.69
C TYR A 335 3.67 -0.80 2.43
N ARG A 336 2.51 -1.47 2.57
CA ARG A 336 1.71 -1.91 1.41
C ARG A 336 1.42 -0.75 0.47
N THR A 337 0.87 0.34 1.01
CA THR A 337 0.52 1.56 0.26
C THR A 337 1.74 2.16 -0.45
N MET A 338 2.90 2.17 0.21
CA MET A 338 4.14 2.71 -0.35
C MET A 338 4.76 1.81 -1.43
N LEU A 339 4.64 0.48 -1.29
CA LEU A 339 5.06 -0.51 -2.28
C LEU A 339 4.18 -0.50 -3.55
N GLU A 340 2.90 -0.17 -3.39
CA GLU A 340 1.93 -0.02 -4.48
C GLU A 340 2.02 1.35 -5.19
N THR A 341 2.48 2.41 -4.49
CA THR A 341 2.57 3.78 -5.03
C THR A 341 3.98 4.17 -5.47
N MET A 342 4.91 4.41 -4.54
CA MET A 342 6.27 4.93 -4.84
C MET A 342 7.22 3.86 -5.38
N PHE A 343 7.08 2.61 -4.95
CA PHE A 343 7.97 1.50 -5.35
C PHE A 343 7.32 0.54 -6.38
N ARG A 344 6.28 1.01 -7.08
CA ARG A 344 5.51 0.29 -8.11
C ARG A 344 6.33 -0.35 -9.23
N ASP A 345 7.53 0.16 -9.51
CA ASP A 345 8.40 -0.34 -10.58
C ASP A 345 9.54 -1.26 -10.05
N ILE A 346 9.69 -1.38 -8.72
CA ILE A 346 10.60 -2.31 -8.05
C ILE A 346 9.80 -3.51 -7.53
N PRO A 347 10.12 -4.76 -7.90
CA PRO A 347 9.38 -5.93 -7.44
C PRO A 347 9.93 -6.41 -6.08
N ILE A 348 9.29 -6.04 -4.97
CA ILE A 348 9.69 -6.45 -3.63
C ILE A 348 8.72 -7.54 -3.12
N ALA A 349 9.26 -8.68 -2.72
CA ALA A 349 8.55 -9.77 -2.05
C ALA A 349 8.85 -9.70 -0.56
N LEU A 350 8.09 -8.86 0.14
CA LEU A 350 8.26 -8.53 1.56
C LEU A 350 7.30 -9.35 2.42
N GLU A 351 7.83 -10.21 3.29
CA GLU A 351 7.09 -10.83 4.40
C GLU A 351 7.38 -10.05 5.70
N MET A 352 6.35 -9.82 6.53
CA MET A 352 6.52 -9.21 7.85
C MET A 352 5.98 -10.10 8.97
N GLN A 353 6.81 -10.41 9.96
CA GLN A 353 6.45 -11.25 11.10
C GLN A 353 6.63 -10.50 12.43
N SER A 354 5.57 -10.47 13.24
CA SER A 354 5.53 -9.83 14.56
C SER A 354 6.20 -10.71 15.61
N ILE A 355 6.83 -10.11 16.62
CA ILE A 355 7.32 -10.78 17.85
C ILE A 355 6.64 -10.13 19.05
N GLU A 356 5.91 -10.93 19.84
CA GLU A 356 5.07 -10.48 20.98
C GLU A 356 5.62 -11.08 22.27
N TRP A 357 6.34 -10.30 23.08
CA TRP A 357 7.09 -10.81 24.23
C TRP A 357 6.47 -10.45 25.58
N HIS A 358 5.55 -9.48 25.63
CA HIS A 358 4.94 -9.00 26.87
C HIS A 358 4.13 -10.11 27.56
N GLU A 359 3.32 -10.86 26.81
CA GLU A 359 2.49 -11.92 27.37
C GLU A 359 3.30 -13.13 27.89
N ASP A 360 4.38 -13.52 27.20
CA ASP A 360 5.31 -14.57 27.64
C ASP A 360 5.98 -14.22 28.99
N LEU A 361 6.11 -12.92 29.32
CA LEU A 361 6.55 -12.46 30.63
C LEU A 361 5.39 -12.41 31.65
N HIS A 362 4.22 -11.88 31.27
CA HIS A 362 3.16 -11.54 32.22
C HIS A 362 2.26 -12.73 32.59
N GLU A 363 1.71 -13.48 31.61
CA GLU A 363 0.78 -14.59 31.90
C GLU A 363 1.41 -15.73 32.73
N PRO A 364 2.64 -16.21 32.42
CA PRO A 364 3.22 -17.37 33.13
C PRO A 364 3.76 -17.02 34.53
N THR A 365 4.01 -15.75 34.83
CA THR A 365 4.62 -15.31 36.09
C THR A 365 3.61 -14.84 37.12
N GLY A 366 2.41 -14.42 36.70
CA GLY A 366 1.40 -13.82 37.56
C GLY A 366 1.80 -12.44 38.11
N LEU A 367 2.77 -11.76 37.47
CA LEU A 367 3.28 -10.45 37.89
C LEU A 367 2.16 -9.42 38.10
N ASP A 368 1.16 -9.40 37.22
CA ASP A 368 0.03 -8.48 37.31
C ASP A 368 -0.80 -8.68 38.57
N SER A 369 -1.09 -9.93 38.93
CA SER A 369 -1.83 -10.25 40.16
C SER A 369 -1.07 -9.84 41.43
N VAL A 370 0.26 -9.84 41.37
CA VAL A 370 1.12 -9.34 42.46
C VAL A 370 1.15 -7.81 42.46
N PHE A 371 1.22 -7.16 41.29
CA PHE A 371 1.20 -5.70 41.16
C PHE A 371 -0.12 -5.12 41.65
N ASP A 372 -1.25 -5.73 41.28
CA ASP A 372 -2.59 -5.32 41.69
C ASP A 372 -2.80 -5.51 43.21
N LEU A 373 -2.18 -6.54 43.82
CA LEU A 373 -2.19 -6.77 45.26
C LEU A 373 -1.37 -5.74 46.07
N ILE A 374 -0.25 -5.25 45.53
CA ILE A 374 0.57 -4.21 46.18
C ILE A 374 0.11 -2.79 45.86
N CYS A 375 -0.83 -2.61 44.94
CA CYS A 375 -1.37 -1.31 44.52
C CYS A 375 -2.25 -0.70 45.63
N PRO A 376 -1.91 0.48 46.19
CA PRO A 376 -2.77 1.15 47.17
C PRO A 376 -4.12 1.59 46.60
N GLU A 377 -5.08 2.01 47.42
CA GLU A 377 -6.31 2.62 46.89
C GLU A 377 -6.03 3.98 46.19
N GLY A 378 -6.62 4.18 45.02
CA GLY A 378 -6.64 5.46 44.28
C GLY A 378 -5.56 5.68 43.20
N SER A 379 -5.83 6.60 42.27
CA SER A 379 -4.98 6.94 41.11
C SER A 379 -4.70 5.78 40.13
N THR A 380 -5.70 4.96 39.84
CA THR A 380 -5.60 3.77 38.96
C THR A 380 -4.90 4.07 37.64
N GLY A 381 -5.39 5.01 36.82
CA GLY A 381 -4.85 5.27 35.48
C GLY A 381 -3.34 5.61 35.41
N ILE A 382 -2.75 6.21 36.46
CA ILE A 382 -1.30 6.48 36.52
C ILE A 382 -0.52 5.18 36.83
N ARG A 383 -1.15 4.23 37.53
CA ARG A 383 -0.55 2.95 37.91
C ARG A 383 -0.82 1.83 36.91
N GLU A 384 -1.96 1.86 36.21
CA GLU A 384 -2.17 1.18 34.92
C GLU A 384 -1.02 1.56 33.99
N PHE A 385 -0.82 2.85 33.73
CA PHE A 385 0.30 3.32 32.90
C PHE A 385 1.68 2.90 33.44
N ASN A 386 1.86 2.78 34.77
CA ASN A 386 3.13 2.32 35.34
C ASN A 386 3.36 0.81 35.13
N LYS A 387 2.31 0.00 35.36
CA LYS A 387 2.25 -1.46 35.15
C LYS A 387 2.52 -1.80 33.69
N GLU A 388 1.76 -1.20 32.79
CA GLU A 388 1.83 -1.39 31.33
C GLU A 388 3.00 -0.63 30.67
N THR A 389 3.85 0.11 31.42
CA THR A 389 5.02 0.76 30.80
C THR A 389 6.34 0.79 31.58
N LEU A 390 6.37 1.34 32.79
CA LEU A 390 7.64 1.54 33.49
C LEU A 390 8.19 0.22 34.04
N MET A 391 7.30 -0.71 34.39
CA MET A 391 7.68 -1.99 34.96
C MET A 391 8.44 -2.89 33.98
N ASP A 392 8.09 -2.91 32.69
CA ASP A 392 8.81 -3.63 31.63
C ASP A 392 10.32 -3.38 31.64
N VAL A 393 10.72 -2.11 31.77
CA VAL A 393 12.13 -1.70 31.83
C VAL A 393 12.80 -2.27 33.08
N LEU A 394 12.11 -2.26 34.22
CA LEU A 394 12.62 -2.80 35.49
C LEU A 394 12.68 -4.33 35.48
N TYR A 395 11.72 -4.99 34.83
CA TYR A 395 11.73 -6.44 34.60
C TYR A 395 12.90 -6.82 33.68
N TYR A 396 13.07 -6.15 32.55
CA TYR A 396 14.15 -6.44 31.60
C TYR A 396 15.55 -6.21 32.19
N LEU A 397 15.73 -5.18 33.02
CA LEU A 397 16.99 -4.93 33.73
C LEU A 397 17.26 -5.96 34.85
N SER A 398 16.22 -6.64 35.35
CA SER A 398 16.38 -7.68 36.40
C SER A 398 16.96 -8.98 35.84
N PRO A 399 17.80 -9.71 36.60
CA PRO A 399 18.41 -10.96 36.10
C PRO A 399 17.38 -12.05 35.74
N ARG A 400 16.28 -12.16 36.50
CA ARG A 400 15.29 -13.23 36.31
C ARG A 400 14.32 -12.93 35.17
N TYR A 401 13.72 -11.74 35.14
CA TYR A 401 12.71 -11.41 34.14
C TYR A 401 13.38 -11.01 32.81
N GLY A 402 14.57 -10.40 32.84
CA GLY A 402 15.39 -10.16 31.66
C GLY A 402 15.77 -11.44 30.93
N GLN A 403 16.08 -12.53 31.66
CA GLN A 403 16.29 -13.85 31.05
C GLN A 403 15.04 -14.35 30.31
N LEU A 404 13.85 -14.28 30.94
CA LEU A 404 12.60 -14.72 30.30
C LEU A 404 12.31 -13.93 29.00
N VAL A 405 12.52 -12.61 29.01
CA VAL A 405 12.33 -11.76 27.83
C VAL A 405 13.35 -12.08 26.72
N VAL A 406 14.63 -12.30 27.07
CA VAL A 406 15.67 -12.72 26.12
C VAL A 406 15.36 -14.09 25.52
N ASP A 407 14.96 -15.06 26.34
CA ASP A 407 14.64 -16.41 25.88
C ASP A 407 13.39 -16.40 24.98
N ALA A 408 12.31 -15.71 25.38
CA ALA A 408 11.08 -15.59 24.60
C ALA A 408 11.32 -14.94 23.23
N VAL A 409 11.98 -13.77 23.19
CA VAL A 409 12.28 -13.08 21.92
C VAL A 409 13.19 -13.92 21.04
N THR A 410 14.22 -14.58 21.59
CA THR A 410 15.12 -15.43 20.78
C THR A 410 14.40 -16.66 20.24
N GLN A 411 13.60 -17.33 21.08
CA GLN A 411 12.82 -18.50 20.68
C GLN A 411 11.82 -18.14 19.59
N GLN A 412 11.06 -17.05 19.73
CA GLN A 412 10.12 -16.62 18.70
C GLN A 412 10.82 -16.26 17.39
N LEU A 413 11.95 -15.53 17.43
CA LEU A 413 12.73 -15.18 16.23
C LEU A 413 13.23 -16.43 15.48
N ASN A 414 13.89 -17.36 16.18
CA ASN A 414 14.43 -18.57 15.55
C ASN A 414 13.29 -19.50 15.08
N GLN A 415 12.26 -19.73 15.91
CA GLN A 415 11.12 -20.58 15.56
C GLN A 415 10.37 -20.06 14.32
N LYS A 416 10.07 -18.75 14.26
CA LYS A 416 9.38 -18.17 13.10
C LYS A 416 10.27 -18.15 11.86
N TYR A 417 11.59 -17.97 12.01
CA TYR A 417 12.54 -18.13 10.91
C TYR A 417 12.59 -19.58 10.39
N HIS A 418 12.65 -20.60 11.25
CA HIS A 418 12.61 -22.00 10.82
C HIS A 418 11.32 -22.32 10.09
N VAL A 419 10.15 -21.97 10.65
CA VAL A 419 8.86 -22.16 9.99
C VAL A 419 8.84 -21.45 8.63
N PHE A 420 9.30 -20.20 8.56
CA PHE A 420 9.39 -19.47 7.30
C PHE A 420 10.29 -20.17 6.26
N MET A 421 11.41 -20.75 6.66
CA MET A 421 12.34 -21.46 5.75
C MET A 421 11.85 -22.86 5.35
N GLU A 422 11.13 -23.57 6.23
CA GLU A 422 10.39 -24.80 5.87
C GLU A 422 9.27 -24.52 4.86
N GLU A 423 8.58 -23.39 5.04
CA GLU A 423 7.52 -22.90 4.15
C GLU A 423 8.03 -22.33 2.82
N HIS A 424 9.27 -21.84 2.78
CA HIS A 424 9.92 -21.26 1.60
C HIS A 424 11.29 -21.94 1.34
N PRO A 425 11.31 -23.23 0.93
CA PRO A 425 12.57 -23.88 0.60
C PRO A 425 13.22 -23.16 -0.59
N ASP A 426 14.56 -23.11 -0.60
CA ASP A 426 15.37 -22.39 -1.60
C ASP A 426 15.11 -20.87 -1.65
N TRP A 427 14.66 -20.26 -0.54
CA TRP A 427 14.61 -18.81 -0.38
C TRP A 427 16.02 -18.23 -0.18
N ASP A 428 16.36 -17.26 -1.04
CA ASP A 428 17.68 -16.62 -1.17
C ASP A 428 17.68 -15.16 -0.66
N GLY A 429 16.65 -14.80 0.11
CA GLY A 429 16.40 -13.43 0.54
C GLY A 429 17.21 -12.95 1.74
N LYS A 430 16.87 -11.75 2.20
CA LYS A 430 17.53 -11.07 3.33
C LYS A 430 16.58 -10.89 4.51
N VAL A 431 17.10 -11.08 5.72
CA VAL A 431 16.35 -10.85 6.96
C VAL A 431 16.71 -9.46 7.51
N SER A 432 15.76 -8.78 8.14
CA SER A 432 15.99 -7.53 8.86
C SER A 432 15.10 -7.44 10.09
N ILE A 433 15.51 -6.64 11.07
CA ILE A 433 14.75 -6.42 12.30
C ILE A 433 14.40 -4.95 12.40
N PHE A 434 13.10 -4.63 12.49
CA PHE A 434 12.60 -3.34 12.91
C PHE A 434 12.12 -3.47 14.35
N ALA A 435 12.76 -2.77 15.28
CA ALA A 435 12.44 -2.86 16.69
C ALA A 435 12.21 -1.48 17.29
N HIS A 436 11.12 -1.33 18.02
CA HIS A 436 10.71 -0.07 18.66
C HIS A 436 11.11 -0.05 20.14
N SER A 437 11.45 1.12 20.67
CA SER A 437 11.59 1.36 22.12
C SER A 437 12.44 0.29 22.84
N LEU A 438 11.94 -0.33 23.91
CA LEU A 438 12.59 -1.43 24.64
C LEU A 438 12.95 -2.63 23.75
N GLY A 439 12.13 -2.97 22.75
CA GLY A 439 12.43 -3.98 21.73
C GLY A 439 13.74 -3.71 21.00
N SER A 440 14.11 -2.43 20.79
CA SER A 440 15.40 -2.07 20.20
C SER A 440 16.59 -2.30 21.15
N VAL A 441 16.39 -2.22 22.46
CA VAL A 441 17.41 -2.59 23.46
C VAL A 441 17.58 -4.11 23.48
N ILE A 442 16.47 -4.86 23.53
CA ILE A 442 16.47 -6.32 23.47
C ILE A 442 17.20 -6.80 22.19
N THR A 443 16.90 -6.17 21.05
CA THR A 443 17.57 -6.46 19.77
C THR A 443 19.05 -6.10 19.78
N TYR A 444 19.42 -4.94 20.33
CA TYR A 444 20.83 -4.54 20.44
C TYR A 444 21.62 -5.50 21.34
N ASP A 445 21.07 -5.90 22.49
CA ASP A 445 21.71 -6.85 23.39
C ASP A 445 21.84 -8.24 22.74
N LEU A 446 20.78 -8.73 22.07
CA LEU A 446 20.81 -9.98 21.29
C LEU A 446 21.85 -9.98 20.15
N LEU A 447 22.00 -8.86 19.44
CA LEU A 447 22.94 -8.75 18.33
C LEU A 447 24.38 -8.44 18.78
N THR A 448 24.58 -7.94 20.00
CA THR A 448 25.92 -7.65 20.52
C THR A 448 26.50 -8.80 21.33
N HIS A 449 25.69 -9.66 21.95
CA HIS A 449 26.15 -10.86 22.67
C HIS A 449 26.24 -12.08 21.74
N LYS A 450 27.24 -12.93 21.98
CA LYS A 450 27.36 -14.24 21.30
C LYS A 450 26.42 -15.25 21.93
N ALA A 451 26.07 -16.29 21.18
CA ALA A 451 25.38 -17.47 21.72
C ALA A 451 26.12 -18.05 22.93
N GLY A 452 25.45 -18.10 24.08
CA GLY A 452 26.00 -18.52 25.37
C GLY A 452 26.85 -17.48 26.11
N GLU A 453 26.97 -16.24 25.62
CA GLU A 453 27.60 -15.13 26.36
C GLU A 453 26.68 -14.67 27.50
N GLN A 454 27.26 -14.34 28.66
CA GLN A 454 26.54 -13.87 29.84
C GLN A 454 26.89 -12.40 30.13
N SER A 455 25.87 -11.56 30.32
CA SER A 455 26.03 -10.14 30.68
C SER A 455 26.42 -9.93 32.15
N PRO A 456 26.88 -8.73 32.54
CA PRO A 456 27.21 -8.41 33.93
C PRO A 456 26.03 -8.54 34.93
N ASN A 457 24.78 -8.40 34.48
CA ASN A 457 23.59 -8.67 35.32
C ASN A 457 23.17 -10.15 35.33
N GLY A 458 23.93 -11.04 34.68
CA GLY A 458 23.75 -12.50 34.78
C GLY A 458 22.82 -13.12 33.73
N VAL A 459 22.27 -12.35 32.79
CA VAL A 459 21.44 -12.86 31.68
C VAL A 459 22.34 -13.54 30.64
N VAL A 460 21.93 -14.72 30.17
CA VAL A 460 22.61 -15.50 29.14
C VAL A 460 21.85 -15.36 27.82
N PHE A 461 22.55 -15.08 26.73
CA PHE A 461 21.94 -14.84 25.42
C PHE A 461 22.00 -16.12 24.56
N PRO A 462 20.86 -16.73 24.16
CA PRO A 462 20.89 -17.97 23.36
C PRO A 462 21.47 -17.75 21.95
N GLY A 463 21.20 -16.58 21.35
CA GLY A 463 21.67 -16.17 20.03
C GLY A 463 20.70 -16.51 18.89
N ILE A 464 20.70 -15.68 17.85
CA ILE A 464 19.84 -15.85 16.67
C ILE A 464 20.51 -16.72 15.59
N GLU A 465 19.70 -17.46 14.83
CA GLU A 465 20.16 -18.46 13.85
C GLU A 465 20.22 -17.96 12.39
N PHE A 466 20.11 -16.64 12.17
CA PHE A 466 20.12 -16.01 10.84
C PHE A 466 20.97 -14.73 10.80
N GLU A 467 21.47 -14.37 9.60
CA GLU A 467 22.18 -13.11 9.38
C GLU A 467 21.21 -11.93 9.23
N VAL A 468 21.41 -10.88 10.00
CA VAL A 468 20.62 -9.63 9.92
C VAL A 468 21.27 -8.66 8.95
N GLU A 469 20.57 -8.37 7.84
CA GLU A 469 20.99 -7.38 6.85
C GLU A 469 20.86 -5.96 7.41
N ASN A 470 19.68 -5.62 7.95
CA ASN A 470 19.41 -4.31 8.54
C ASN A 470 18.79 -4.46 9.93
N PHE A 471 19.29 -3.70 10.89
CA PHE A 471 18.66 -3.47 12.19
C PHE A 471 18.23 -2.01 12.27
N PHE A 472 16.92 -1.76 12.37
CA PHE A 472 16.33 -0.44 12.58
C PHE A 472 15.86 -0.33 14.04
N GLY A 473 16.54 0.47 14.85
CA GLY A 473 16.09 0.82 16.19
C GLY A 473 15.28 2.11 16.14
N ALA A 474 13.95 2.03 16.26
CA ALA A 474 13.06 3.18 16.21
C ALA A 474 12.64 3.64 17.62
N GLY A 475 12.76 4.93 17.90
CA GLY A 475 12.58 5.45 19.27
C GLY A 475 13.57 4.85 20.26
N SER A 476 14.80 4.57 19.80
CA SER A 476 15.71 3.67 20.51
C SER A 476 16.35 4.31 21.75
N PRO A 477 16.14 3.73 22.96
CA PRO A 477 16.79 4.19 24.18
C PRO A 477 18.15 3.50 24.40
N VAL A 478 18.66 2.73 23.41
CA VAL A 478 19.96 2.03 23.48
C VAL A 478 21.09 2.91 24.05
N PRO A 479 21.32 4.16 23.60
CA PRO A 479 22.37 5.02 24.16
C PRO A 479 22.20 5.33 25.66
N VAL A 480 20.94 5.43 26.14
CA VAL A 480 20.62 5.66 27.56
C VAL A 480 20.78 4.38 28.38
N PHE A 481 20.46 3.21 27.82
CA PHE A 481 20.67 1.93 28.50
C PHE A 481 22.17 1.65 28.68
N ILE A 482 22.99 1.84 27.62
CA ILE A 482 24.45 1.72 27.68
C ILE A 482 25.03 2.66 28.77
N LEU A 483 24.57 3.90 28.82
CA LEU A 483 25.00 4.87 29.83
C LEU A 483 24.56 4.49 31.26
N SER A 484 23.30 4.08 31.45
CA SER A 484 22.71 3.84 32.78
C SER A 484 23.07 2.49 33.40
N ARG A 485 23.40 1.49 32.58
CA ARG A 485 24.00 0.22 33.03
C ARG A 485 25.45 0.37 33.49
N GLY A 486 26.14 1.43 33.06
CA GLY A 486 27.57 1.63 33.29
C GLY A 486 28.46 0.90 32.28
N ASP A 487 27.95 0.59 31.08
CA ASP A 487 28.69 -0.10 30.02
C ASP A 487 29.79 0.79 29.39
N LEU A 488 29.76 2.10 29.66
CA LEU A 488 30.79 3.07 29.27
C LEU A 488 31.89 3.18 30.33
N ASN A 489 33.16 3.09 29.90
CA ASN A 489 34.30 3.44 30.75
C ASN A 489 34.41 4.97 30.92
N ILE A 490 33.94 5.50 32.05
CA ILE A 490 33.96 6.94 32.39
C ILE A 490 35.06 7.22 33.42
N GLN A 491 35.98 8.14 33.09
CA GLN A 491 37.11 8.54 33.94
C GLN A 491 37.30 10.07 33.86
N ASP A 492 37.47 10.72 35.01
CA ASP A 492 37.65 12.19 35.14
C ASP A 492 36.64 13.04 34.33
N GLY A 493 35.39 12.58 34.26
CA GLY A 493 34.29 13.23 33.54
C GLY A 493 34.23 13.00 32.03
N ASN A 494 35.18 12.25 31.46
CA ASN A 494 35.21 11.86 30.05
C ASN A 494 34.87 10.36 29.91
N PHE A 495 34.19 9.97 28.84
CA PHE A 495 33.96 8.55 28.53
C PHE A 495 34.91 8.08 27.42
N THR A 496 35.22 6.78 27.39
CA THR A 496 35.93 6.16 26.28
C THR A 496 34.92 5.78 25.19
N PRO A 497 34.96 6.35 23.98
CA PRO A 497 34.07 5.95 22.88
C PRO A 497 34.48 4.57 22.32
N GLY A 498 33.51 3.87 21.73
CA GLY A 498 33.71 2.55 21.13
C GLY A 498 32.80 1.46 21.69
N ILE A 499 31.48 1.68 21.70
CA ILE A 499 30.49 0.67 22.09
C ILE A 499 30.54 -0.60 21.20
N LYS A 500 30.08 -1.73 21.75
CA LYS A 500 30.00 -3.02 21.05
C LYS A 500 28.97 -2.91 19.90
N MET A 501 29.42 -2.97 18.65
CA MET A 501 28.50 -2.87 17.51
C MET A 501 27.63 -4.14 17.37
N PRO A 502 26.33 -4.02 17.05
CA PRO A 502 25.47 -5.17 16.79
C PRO A 502 25.91 -5.95 15.54
N ASN A 503 25.76 -7.27 15.58
CA ASN A 503 26.12 -8.20 14.51
C ASN A 503 25.10 -8.20 13.36
N CYS A 504 25.06 -7.11 12.60
CA CYS A 504 24.29 -6.95 11.37
C CYS A 504 25.13 -6.26 10.28
N LYS A 505 24.70 -6.29 9.00
CA LYS A 505 25.40 -5.52 7.94
C LYS A 505 25.24 -4.02 8.16
N ARG A 506 24.02 -3.57 8.47
CA ARG A 506 23.69 -2.15 8.72
C ARG A 506 22.85 -1.95 9.97
N TYR A 507 23.27 -1.01 10.81
CA TYR A 507 22.51 -0.54 11.98
C TYR A 507 22.06 0.91 11.77
N PHE A 508 20.79 1.16 12.03
CA PHE A 508 20.14 2.45 11.86
C PHE A 508 19.40 2.85 13.14
N ASN A 509 19.79 3.96 13.74
CA ASN A 509 19.17 4.53 14.92
C ASN A 509 18.21 5.66 14.50
N ILE A 510 16.91 5.49 14.70
CA ILE A 510 15.86 6.40 14.23
C ILE A 510 15.17 7.04 15.44
N PHE A 511 15.20 8.37 15.55
CA PHE A 511 14.62 9.08 16.68
C PHE A 511 13.87 10.37 16.28
N HIS A 512 12.91 10.77 17.11
CA HIS A 512 12.18 12.03 16.98
C HIS A 512 12.79 13.11 17.90
N PRO A 513 12.97 14.38 17.48
CA PRO A 513 13.66 15.42 18.24
C PRO A 513 13.11 15.79 19.62
N ILE A 514 11.95 15.26 20.02
CA ILE A 514 11.31 15.49 21.34
C ILE A 514 10.92 14.19 22.03
N ASP A 515 11.38 13.05 21.51
CA ASP A 515 11.21 11.76 22.16
C ASP A 515 12.04 11.77 23.47
N PRO A 516 11.43 11.57 24.64
CA PRO A 516 12.12 11.73 25.91
C PRO A 516 13.10 10.59 26.21
N ILE A 517 13.06 9.48 25.47
CA ILE A 517 13.93 8.32 25.69
C ILE A 517 14.79 7.93 24.48
N ALA A 518 14.56 8.48 23.29
CA ALA A 518 15.36 8.18 22.10
C ALA A 518 16.53 9.16 21.89
N TYR A 519 17.75 8.63 21.79
CA TYR A 519 18.99 9.44 21.76
C TYR A 519 19.92 9.02 20.61
N ARG A 520 20.95 9.83 20.37
CA ARG A 520 21.99 9.59 19.36
C ARG A 520 23.00 8.51 19.78
N VAL A 521 23.39 7.65 18.84
CA VAL A 521 24.34 6.55 19.06
C VAL A 521 25.73 6.82 18.47
N GLU A 522 25.84 7.63 17.40
CA GLU A 522 27.15 7.93 16.79
C GLU A 522 28.17 8.54 17.77
N PRO A 523 27.80 9.46 18.69
CA PRO A 523 28.75 10.02 19.66
C PRO A 523 29.35 8.99 20.62
N LEU A 524 28.64 7.88 20.91
CA LEU A 524 29.14 6.80 21.76
C LEU A 524 30.12 5.87 21.02
N ILE A 525 30.08 5.88 19.69
CA ILE A 525 31.01 5.12 18.83
C ILE A 525 32.27 5.96 18.57
N GLN A 526 32.13 7.24 18.24
CA GLN A 526 33.21 8.21 18.04
C GLN A 526 32.79 9.60 18.54
N GLN A 527 33.54 10.17 19.48
CA GLN A 527 33.17 11.41 20.16
C GLN A 527 33.06 12.62 19.19
N GLU A 528 33.83 12.61 18.11
CA GLU A 528 33.85 13.60 17.03
C GLU A 528 32.53 13.65 16.21
N MET A 529 31.57 12.76 16.49
CA MET A 529 30.24 12.79 15.87
C MET A 529 29.24 13.68 16.62
N HIS A 530 29.55 14.14 17.84
CA HIS A 530 28.63 15.01 18.60
C HIS A 530 28.35 16.34 17.88
N ASP A 531 29.38 17.00 17.36
CA ASP A 531 29.29 18.24 16.56
C ASP A 531 28.53 18.07 15.23
N LYS A 532 28.48 16.85 14.68
CA LYS A 532 27.86 16.59 13.37
C LYS A 532 26.37 16.36 13.53
N PRO A 533 25.49 16.99 12.73
CA PRO A 533 24.06 16.76 12.82
C PRO A 533 23.69 15.32 12.40
N PRO A 534 22.66 14.71 13.01
CA PRO A 534 22.06 13.48 12.50
C PRO A 534 21.46 13.70 11.10
N VAL A 535 21.30 12.63 10.31
CA VAL A 535 20.71 12.73 8.98
C VAL A 535 19.20 12.89 9.12
N GLN A 536 18.63 13.99 8.60
CA GLN A 536 17.18 14.14 8.58
C GLN A 536 16.56 13.19 7.55
N LEU A 537 15.49 12.48 7.92
CA LEU A 537 14.76 11.62 6.98
C LEU A 537 14.20 12.42 5.79
N ILE A 538 14.13 11.76 4.63
CA ILE A 538 13.40 12.24 3.46
C ILE A 538 11.91 12.25 3.79
N GLN A 539 11.23 13.32 3.41
CA GLN A 539 9.79 13.43 3.60
C GLN A 539 9.03 12.74 2.46
N ALA A 540 8.26 11.70 2.76
CA ALA A 540 7.63 10.86 1.74
C ALA A 540 6.72 11.67 0.80
N HIS A 541 5.82 12.49 1.37
CA HIS A 541 4.96 13.39 0.61
C HIS A 541 5.71 14.37 -0.31
N ALA A 542 6.96 14.73 0.02
CA ALA A 542 7.78 15.64 -0.79
C ALA A 542 8.44 14.95 -1.98
N VAL A 543 8.64 13.62 -1.92
CA VAL A 543 9.26 12.83 -2.99
C VAL A 543 8.30 11.89 -3.73
N ARG A 544 7.02 11.84 -3.35
CA ARG A 544 5.97 10.97 -3.93
C ARG A 544 5.76 11.02 -5.45
N HIS A 545 6.37 12.00 -6.12
CA HIS A 545 6.30 12.25 -7.57
C HIS A 545 7.66 12.03 -8.28
N LEU A 546 8.70 11.62 -7.53
CA LEU A 546 10.02 11.31 -8.04
C LEU A 546 10.15 9.80 -8.25
N ASN A 547 10.93 9.39 -9.25
CA ASN A 547 11.29 7.99 -9.42
C ASN A 547 12.38 7.58 -8.42
N PHE A 548 12.49 6.28 -8.11
CA PHE A 548 13.45 5.77 -7.13
C PHE A 548 14.89 6.23 -7.38
N GLY A 549 15.32 6.33 -8.65
CA GLY A 549 16.66 6.83 -9.01
C GLY A 549 16.95 8.24 -8.47
N LYS A 550 16.03 9.20 -8.66
CA LYS A 550 16.19 10.56 -8.12
C LYS A 550 16.15 10.61 -6.58
N ILE A 551 15.31 9.77 -5.96
CA ILE A 551 15.26 9.67 -4.49
C ILE A 551 16.59 9.11 -3.96
N GLN A 552 17.21 8.18 -4.68
CA GLN A 552 18.52 7.61 -4.37
C GLN A 552 19.67 8.61 -4.57
N GLU A 553 19.68 9.39 -5.66
CA GLU A 553 20.64 10.50 -5.86
C GLU A 553 20.56 11.52 -4.72
N MET A 554 19.34 11.90 -4.32
CA MET A 554 19.11 12.77 -3.16
C MET A 554 19.63 12.15 -1.86
N TRP A 555 19.40 10.84 -1.64
CA TRP A 555 19.84 10.11 -0.46
C TRP A 555 21.36 10.07 -0.32
N GLU A 556 22.08 9.73 -1.39
CA GLU A 556 23.54 9.68 -1.41
C GLU A 556 24.16 11.06 -1.12
N SER A 557 23.55 12.14 -1.63
CA SER A 557 24.01 13.51 -1.35
C SER A 557 23.94 13.91 0.14
N MET A 558 23.07 13.26 0.93
CA MET A 558 22.89 13.52 2.36
C MET A 558 23.60 12.51 3.27
N THR A 559 23.89 11.30 2.76
CA THR A 559 24.50 10.20 3.52
C THR A 559 25.97 9.93 3.14
N ALA A 560 26.60 10.87 2.43
CA ALA A 560 28.01 10.83 2.07
C ALA A 560 28.92 10.38 3.24
N PRO A 561 29.91 9.49 3.00
CA PRO A 561 30.76 8.95 4.06
C PRO A 561 31.45 10.03 4.90
N VAL A 562 31.53 9.79 6.20
CA VAL A 562 32.11 10.71 7.19
C VAL A 562 33.31 10.04 7.85
N HIS A 563 34.31 10.82 8.29
CA HIS A 563 35.48 10.29 8.99
C HIS A 563 35.10 9.22 10.03
N GLY A 564 35.66 8.02 9.85
CA GLY A 564 35.45 6.87 10.74
C GLY A 564 34.19 6.04 10.50
N PHE A 565 33.32 6.39 9.54
CA PHE A 565 32.08 5.65 9.25
C PHE A 565 31.85 5.42 7.74
N PRO A 566 31.54 4.18 7.30
CA PRO A 566 31.20 3.89 5.90
C PRO A 566 29.81 4.42 5.50
N TYR A 567 28.89 4.56 6.45
CA TYR A 567 27.55 5.14 6.30
C TYR A 567 27.13 5.80 7.64
N ARG A 568 26.15 6.71 7.62
CA ARG A 568 25.63 7.37 8.83
C ARG A 568 24.69 6.44 9.61
N LEU A 569 24.70 6.52 10.94
CA LEU A 569 23.88 5.66 11.82
C LEU A 569 22.71 6.42 12.47
N ASP A 570 22.87 7.71 12.76
CA ASP A 570 21.84 8.53 13.42
C ASP A 570 20.91 9.20 12.39
N TYR A 571 19.63 8.83 12.42
CA TYR A 571 18.57 9.38 11.58
C TYR A 571 17.49 10.05 12.41
N VAL A 572 17.11 11.27 12.02
CA VAL A 572 16.17 12.10 12.78
C VAL A 572 14.90 12.39 11.98
N MET A 573 13.76 12.19 12.61
CA MET A 573 12.45 12.59 12.09
C MET A 573 12.30 14.12 12.12
N LYS A 574 11.57 14.68 11.17
CA LYS A 574 11.33 16.14 11.13
C LYS A 574 10.22 16.54 12.09
N ARG A 575 10.58 17.18 13.21
CA ARG A 575 9.66 17.82 14.17
C ARG A 575 8.62 18.65 13.41
N ARG A 576 7.34 18.44 13.69
CA ARG A 576 6.25 19.05 12.92
C ARG A 576 6.07 20.53 13.34
N LYS A 577 5.25 21.27 12.58
CA LYS A 577 5.23 22.76 12.63
C LYS A 577 4.60 23.37 13.89
N ARG A 578 3.64 22.60 14.49
CA ARG A 578 2.43 21.99 17.05
C ARG A 578 3.20 21.60 18.42
N GLU A 579 3.91 20.46 18.50
CA GLU A 579 5.12 20.15 19.30
C GLU A 579 6.13 21.28 19.61
N GLN A 580 5.95 22.55 19.23
CA GLN A 580 6.85 23.66 19.58
C GLN A 580 6.26 24.45 20.76
N GLY A 581 7.13 25.10 21.54
CA GLY A 581 6.71 25.95 22.66
C GLY A 581 6.29 25.17 23.91
N MET A 582 5.45 25.79 24.73
CA MET A 582 5.05 25.26 26.06
C MET A 582 4.31 23.91 26.01
N MET A 583 3.92 23.44 24.83
CA MET A 583 3.21 22.16 24.63
C MET A 583 4.17 20.97 24.40
N GLU A 584 5.49 21.19 24.31
CA GLU A 584 6.50 20.16 24.00
C GLU A 584 6.43 18.94 24.95
N ILE A 585 6.25 19.16 26.26
CA ILE A 585 6.11 18.09 27.26
C ILE A 585 4.84 17.24 27.01
N ALA A 586 3.75 17.85 26.56
CA ALA A 586 2.50 17.15 26.26
C ALA A 586 2.57 16.32 24.97
N PHE A 587 3.45 16.69 24.02
CA PHE A 587 3.69 15.93 22.79
C PHE A 587 4.83 14.90 22.90
N ALA A 588 5.70 14.99 23.91
CA ALA A 588 6.84 14.09 24.09
C ALA A 588 6.44 12.59 24.05
N ALA A 589 5.43 12.21 24.85
CA ALA A 589 4.92 10.83 24.88
C ALA A 589 4.30 10.39 23.53
N ALA A 590 3.53 11.27 22.88
CA ALA A 590 2.94 10.99 21.57
C ALA A 590 3.99 10.91 20.44
N SER A 591 5.14 11.56 20.61
CA SER A 591 6.24 11.44 19.66
C SER A 591 6.93 10.08 19.74
N HIS A 592 6.96 9.46 20.92
CA HIS A 592 7.58 8.15 21.11
C HIS A 592 6.82 7.01 20.41
N SER A 593 5.51 7.11 20.22
CA SER A 593 4.74 6.15 19.42
C SER A 593 4.64 6.54 17.93
N SER A 594 5.14 7.71 17.53
CA SER A 594 4.89 8.27 16.18
C SER A 594 5.57 7.52 15.03
N TYR A 595 6.59 6.70 15.30
CA TYR A 595 7.33 5.91 14.30
C TYR A 595 6.41 4.94 13.53
N TRP A 596 5.45 4.31 14.22
CA TRP A 596 4.46 3.40 13.63
C TRP A 596 3.57 4.06 12.57
N MET A 597 3.38 5.38 12.68
CA MET A 597 2.49 6.19 11.84
C MET A 597 3.27 7.09 10.87
N SER A 598 4.53 6.77 10.56
CA SER A 598 5.42 7.65 9.81
C SER A 598 5.78 7.10 8.42
N GLU A 599 5.20 7.71 7.38
CA GLU A 599 5.63 7.51 5.99
C GLU A 599 7.13 7.77 5.80
N ASP A 600 7.69 8.78 6.48
CA ASP A 600 9.12 9.15 6.39
C ASP A 600 10.03 8.02 6.90
N VAL A 601 9.60 7.25 7.92
CA VAL A 601 10.29 6.06 8.43
C VAL A 601 10.13 4.88 7.48
N VAL A 602 8.92 4.64 6.97
CA VAL A 602 8.61 3.54 6.02
C VAL A 602 9.33 3.72 4.68
N LEU A 603 9.44 4.95 4.19
CA LEU A 603 10.24 5.28 3.01
C LEU A 603 11.70 4.90 3.23
N PHE A 604 12.27 5.32 4.36
CA PHE A 604 13.66 5.02 4.69
C PHE A 604 13.95 3.52 4.77
N THR A 605 13.12 2.73 5.47
CA THR A 605 13.33 1.29 5.59
C THR A 605 13.19 0.57 4.25
N ILE A 606 12.21 0.92 3.42
CA ILE A 606 12.06 0.35 2.06
C ILE A 606 13.25 0.75 1.17
N MET A 607 13.77 1.98 1.27
CA MET A 607 15.00 2.37 0.56
C MET A 607 16.20 1.51 0.95
N GLN A 608 16.36 1.16 2.24
CA GLN A 608 17.44 0.25 2.66
C GLN A 608 17.20 -1.19 2.17
N ILE A 609 15.95 -1.67 2.12
CA ILE A 609 15.60 -2.97 1.51
C ILE A 609 15.93 -2.99 0.01
N CYS A 610 15.78 -1.87 -0.70
CA CYS A 610 16.12 -1.71 -2.11
C CYS A 610 17.63 -1.71 -2.44
N GLN A 611 18.53 -2.02 -1.49
CA GLN A 611 19.98 -2.01 -1.70
C GLN A 611 20.47 -2.77 -2.96
N PRO A 612 19.92 -3.95 -3.33
CA PRO A 612 20.32 -4.65 -4.58
C PRO A 612 19.97 -3.90 -5.87
N VAL A 613 19.10 -2.88 -5.81
CA VAL A 613 18.83 -1.94 -6.91
C VAL A 613 19.79 -0.75 -6.84
N VAL A 614 20.04 -0.23 -5.63
CA VAL A 614 21.02 0.85 -5.38
C VAL A 614 22.40 0.47 -5.92
N GLU A 615 22.87 -0.76 -5.67
CA GLU A 615 24.14 -1.29 -6.19
C GLU A 615 24.18 -1.37 -7.72
N LYS A 616 23.03 -1.63 -8.37
CA LYS A 616 22.93 -1.61 -9.83
C LYS A 616 22.94 -0.17 -10.36
N LEU A 617 22.27 0.78 -9.70
CA LEU A 617 22.33 2.21 -10.04
C LEU A 617 23.73 2.80 -9.87
N HIS A 618 24.45 2.42 -8.81
CA HIS A 618 25.85 2.82 -8.58
C HIS A 618 26.74 2.51 -9.79
N ARG A 619 26.53 1.38 -10.51
CA ARG A 619 27.29 1.06 -11.74
C ARG A 619 27.11 2.13 -12.82
N TYR A 620 25.91 2.69 -13.00
CA TYR A 620 25.64 3.77 -13.96
C TYR A 620 26.26 5.09 -13.49
N MET A 621 26.16 5.40 -12.20
CA MET A 621 26.69 6.63 -11.61
C MET A 621 28.23 6.66 -11.68
N MET A 622 28.90 5.55 -11.36
CA MET A 622 30.35 5.39 -11.55
C MET A 622 30.75 5.48 -13.02
N ALA A 623 29.96 4.89 -13.93
CA ALA A 623 30.16 4.99 -15.38
C ALA A 623 29.74 6.35 -15.99
N ARG A 624 29.24 7.29 -15.18
CA ARG A 624 28.66 8.59 -15.59
C ARG A 624 27.60 8.49 -16.70
N LYS A 625 26.91 7.36 -16.81
CA LYS A 625 25.76 7.15 -17.71
C LYS A 625 24.48 7.64 -17.00
N PRO A 626 23.47 8.15 -17.73
CA PRO A 626 22.18 8.50 -17.12
C PRO A 626 21.53 7.28 -16.45
N LEU A 627 20.82 7.50 -15.34
CA LEU A 627 20.15 6.41 -14.63
C LEU A 627 19.11 5.71 -15.53
N PRO A 628 19.02 4.37 -15.48
CA PRO A 628 18.13 3.61 -16.34
C PRO A 628 16.67 3.73 -15.89
N THR A 629 15.74 3.60 -16.83
CA THR A 629 14.33 3.38 -16.50
C THR A 629 14.19 2.03 -15.79
N LEU A 630 13.78 2.03 -14.54
CA LEU A 630 13.49 0.79 -13.80
C LEU A 630 12.16 0.19 -14.29
N MET A 631 12.12 -1.12 -14.50
CA MET A 631 10.89 -1.85 -14.81
C MET A 631 10.83 -3.20 -14.09
N ARG A 632 9.67 -3.54 -13.51
CA ARG A 632 9.38 -4.93 -13.09
C ARG A 632 9.41 -5.83 -14.34
N ASN A 633 9.96 -7.05 -14.21
CA ASN A 633 9.98 -8.03 -15.30
C ASN A 633 8.60 -8.72 -15.49
N ILE A 634 7.61 -7.91 -15.87
CA ILE A 634 6.21 -8.27 -16.11
C ILE A 634 5.98 -8.59 -17.59
N VAL A 635 5.11 -9.57 -17.86
CA VAL A 635 4.52 -9.82 -19.18
C VAL A 635 3.11 -9.25 -19.17
N GLU A 636 2.77 -8.44 -20.18
CA GLU A 636 1.46 -7.81 -20.28
C GLU A 636 0.35 -8.87 -20.46
N LEU A 637 -0.74 -8.72 -19.70
CA LEU A 637 -1.97 -9.44 -19.94
C LEU A 637 -2.67 -8.82 -21.16
N THR A 638 -2.88 -9.60 -22.21
CA THR A 638 -3.46 -9.10 -23.48
C THR A 638 -4.64 -9.95 -23.91
N PRO A 639 -5.52 -9.47 -24.82
CA PRO A 639 -6.57 -10.31 -25.41
C PRO A 639 -6.01 -11.54 -26.17
N HIS A 640 -4.74 -11.53 -26.54
CA HIS A 640 -4.04 -12.64 -27.19
C HIS A 640 -3.51 -13.70 -26.20
N THR A 641 -3.39 -13.35 -24.91
CA THR A 641 -2.95 -14.27 -23.84
C THR A 641 -3.90 -15.47 -23.76
N LYS A 642 -3.33 -16.69 -23.66
CA LYS A 642 -4.11 -17.94 -23.63
C LYS A 642 -4.39 -18.37 -22.19
N VAL A 643 -5.39 -17.73 -21.60
CA VAL A 643 -5.95 -18.09 -20.29
C VAL A 643 -6.57 -19.50 -20.37
N LEU A 644 -6.15 -20.38 -19.45
CA LEU A 644 -6.65 -21.76 -19.30
C LEU A 644 -7.85 -21.80 -18.33
N MET A 645 -7.76 -21.02 -17.26
CA MET A 645 -8.73 -20.95 -16.17
C MET A 645 -8.82 -19.52 -15.65
N SER A 646 -10.01 -19.12 -15.23
CA SER A 646 -10.27 -17.88 -14.52
C SER A 646 -11.18 -18.15 -13.32
N ALA A 647 -10.80 -17.73 -12.12
CA ALA A 647 -11.57 -18.00 -10.91
C ALA A 647 -11.39 -16.91 -9.85
N ASN A 648 -12.32 -16.83 -8.90
CA ASN A 648 -12.12 -16.07 -7.66
C ASN A 648 -11.25 -16.89 -6.69
N ALA A 649 -10.29 -16.25 -6.05
CA ALA A 649 -9.51 -16.83 -4.96
C ALA A 649 -9.16 -15.77 -3.91
N SER A 650 -9.11 -16.18 -2.66
CA SER A 650 -8.72 -15.34 -1.52
C SER A 650 -7.20 -15.43 -1.35
N ILE A 651 -6.48 -14.37 -1.69
CA ILE A 651 -5.02 -14.30 -1.75
C ILE A 651 -4.45 -13.70 -0.46
N ARG A 652 -3.47 -14.35 0.17
CA ARG A 652 -2.76 -13.79 1.32
C ARG A 652 -1.75 -12.72 0.88
N ASP A 653 -1.89 -11.51 1.43
CA ASP A 653 -0.89 -10.45 1.40
C ASP A 653 0.20 -10.76 2.43
N ARG A 654 1.46 -10.63 2.03
CA ARG A 654 2.67 -10.94 2.82
C ARG A 654 3.14 -9.80 3.70
N CYS A 655 2.89 -8.56 3.24
CA CYS A 655 3.28 -7.35 3.95
C CYS A 655 2.32 -7.11 5.12
N THR A 656 1.02 -7.33 4.90
CA THR A 656 0.00 -7.13 5.95
C THR A 656 -0.40 -8.42 6.65
N GLY A 657 -0.39 -9.57 5.97
CA GLY A 657 -0.86 -10.86 6.49
C GLY A 657 -2.33 -11.16 6.18
N PHE A 658 -3.12 -10.17 5.74
CA PHE A 658 -4.54 -10.32 5.46
C PHE A 658 -4.81 -11.10 4.17
N THR A 659 -5.95 -11.80 4.13
CA THR A 659 -6.42 -12.45 2.90
C THR A 659 -7.41 -11.55 2.18
N HIS A 660 -7.20 -11.31 0.89
CA HIS A 660 -8.03 -10.45 0.04
C HIS A 660 -8.61 -11.24 -1.13
N ASP A 661 -9.90 -11.07 -1.43
CA ASP A 661 -10.49 -11.69 -2.62
C ASP A 661 -10.00 -11.01 -3.92
N ARG A 662 -9.60 -11.83 -4.88
CA ARG A 662 -9.04 -11.43 -6.18
C ARG A 662 -9.58 -12.31 -7.30
N VAL A 663 -9.54 -11.80 -8.53
CA VAL A 663 -9.71 -12.65 -9.73
C VAL A 663 -8.33 -13.14 -10.14
N VAL A 664 -8.17 -14.45 -10.27
CA VAL A 664 -6.94 -15.09 -10.74
C VAL A 664 -7.18 -15.68 -12.12
N LEU A 665 -6.34 -15.30 -13.09
CA LEU A 665 -6.30 -15.88 -14.43
C LEU A 665 -5.02 -16.71 -14.57
N MET A 666 -5.13 -17.94 -15.06
CA MET A 666 -3.98 -18.83 -15.22
C MET A 666 -3.59 -18.99 -16.69
N GLU A 667 -2.36 -18.61 -17.02
CA GLU A 667 -1.63 -19.02 -18.23
C GLU A 667 -0.71 -20.21 -17.88
N LYS A 668 -0.28 -20.97 -18.89
CA LYS A 668 0.70 -22.08 -18.79
C LYS A 668 1.96 -21.81 -17.93
N GLU A 669 2.39 -20.56 -17.78
CA GLU A 669 3.60 -20.19 -17.03
C GLU A 669 3.38 -19.10 -15.97
N ARG A 670 2.17 -18.51 -15.88
CA ARG A 670 1.88 -17.33 -15.04
C ARG A 670 0.50 -17.41 -14.42
N LEU A 671 0.39 -17.01 -13.16
CA LEU A 671 -0.87 -16.55 -12.57
C LEU A 671 -0.91 -15.03 -12.67
N PHE A 672 -1.98 -14.48 -13.21
CA PHE A 672 -2.30 -13.04 -13.18
C PHE A 672 -3.34 -12.81 -12.09
N ILE A 673 -3.08 -11.87 -11.20
CA ILE A 673 -3.89 -11.58 -10.01
C ILE A 673 -4.41 -10.15 -10.18
N LEU A 674 -5.73 -10.02 -10.27
CA LEU A 674 -6.43 -8.77 -10.55
C LEU A 674 -7.23 -8.33 -9.31
N PRO A 675 -7.14 -7.06 -8.90
CA PRO A 675 -7.89 -6.55 -7.76
C PRO A 675 -9.40 -6.52 -7.99
N ARG A 676 -9.91 -6.30 -9.22
CA ARG A 676 -11.35 -6.19 -9.47
C ARG A 676 -11.81 -6.84 -10.77
N VAL A 677 -13.00 -7.46 -10.73
CA VAL A 677 -13.65 -8.09 -11.90
C VAL A 677 -13.81 -7.12 -13.08
N HIS A 678 -14.07 -5.84 -12.84
CA HIS A 678 -14.37 -4.87 -13.92
C HIS A 678 -13.14 -4.37 -14.69
N GLU A 679 -11.92 -4.68 -14.27
CA GLU A 679 -10.71 -4.42 -15.07
C GLU A 679 -10.66 -5.35 -16.29
N VAL A 680 -11.15 -6.59 -16.13
CA VAL A 680 -11.10 -7.66 -17.14
C VAL A 680 -12.47 -7.95 -17.78
N ALA A 681 -13.56 -8.00 -17.02
CA ALA A 681 -14.85 -8.49 -17.52
C ALA A 681 -15.59 -7.47 -18.39
N CYS A 682 -15.87 -7.85 -19.64
CA CYS A 682 -16.48 -6.98 -20.65
C CYS A 682 -17.93 -7.38 -20.97
N ARG A 683 -18.81 -6.40 -21.19
CA ARG A 683 -20.17 -6.67 -21.67
C ARG A 683 -20.15 -7.03 -23.15
N ARG A 684 -20.62 -8.22 -23.49
CA ARG A 684 -20.77 -8.71 -24.87
C ARG A 684 -22.15 -8.38 -25.43
N LYS A 685 -22.20 -7.79 -26.63
CA LYS A 685 -23.44 -7.48 -27.35
C LYS A 685 -23.94 -8.65 -28.18
N TRP A 686 -23.04 -9.32 -28.89
CA TRP A 686 -23.32 -10.50 -29.72
C TRP A 686 -22.07 -11.33 -29.96
N ARG A 687 -22.26 -12.59 -30.37
CA ARG A 687 -21.24 -13.53 -30.86
C ARG A 687 -21.81 -14.25 -32.07
N ILE A 688 -20.98 -14.46 -33.09
CA ILE A 688 -21.33 -15.16 -34.33
C ILE A 688 -20.37 -16.35 -34.48
N ARG A 689 -20.89 -17.55 -34.76
CA ARG A 689 -20.07 -18.73 -35.05
C ARG A 689 -19.55 -18.69 -36.48
N LEU A 690 -18.25 -18.93 -36.66
CA LEU A 690 -17.59 -18.90 -37.98
C LEU A 690 -17.46 -20.32 -38.54
N ASN A 691 -18.49 -20.76 -39.27
CA ASN A 691 -18.60 -22.06 -39.92
C ASN A 691 -18.99 -21.89 -41.41
N GLN A 692 -19.36 -22.98 -42.09
CA GLN A 692 -19.81 -22.98 -43.49
C GLN A 692 -21.06 -22.11 -43.77
N SER A 693 -21.85 -21.70 -42.77
CA SER A 693 -23.01 -20.80 -42.94
C SER A 693 -22.71 -19.33 -42.65
N ALA A 694 -21.48 -19.01 -42.24
CA ALA A 694 -20.99 -17.64 -42.10
C ALA A 694 -20.27 -17.18 -43.37
N LYS A 695 -20.40 -15.90 -43.73
CA LYS A 695 -19.66 -15.27 -44.83
C LYS A 695 -19.34 -13.81 -44.52
N ALA A 696 -18.09 -13.40 -44.75
CA ALA A 696 -17.69 -11.99 -44.68
C ALA A 696 -17.41 -11.45 -46.10
N THR A 697 -17.99 -10.30 -46.43
CA THR A 697 -17.77 -9.59 -47.71
C THR A 697 -17.45 -8.12 -47.47
N TYR A 698 -17.03 -7.42 -48.52
CA TYR A 698 -17.10 -5.95 -48.54
C TYR A 698 -18.54 -5.47 -48.29
N GLY A 699 -18.67 -4.28 -47.69
CA GLY A 699 -19.94 -3.59 -47.50
C GLY A 699 -20.24 -2.60 -48.64
N GLU A 700 -21.03 -1.57 -48.33
CA GLU A 700 -21.53 -0.59 -49.30
C GLU A 700 -20.55 0.56 -49.57
N ASP A 701 -19.67 0.89 -48.61
CA ASP A 701 -18.57 1.85 -48.81
C ASP A 701 -17.17 1.20 -48.73
N SER A 702 -16.14 1.95 -49.09
CA SER A 702 -14.74 1.46 -49.15
C SER A 702 -14.12 1.13 -47.78
N PHE A 703 -14.80 1.39 -46.68
CA PHE A 703 -14.36 1.15 -45.31
C PHE A 703 -15.22 0.10 -44.59
N MET A 704 -16.38 -0.26 -45.15
CA MET A 704 -17.29 -1.27 -44.60
C MET A 704 -16.88 -2.71 -44.92
N LEU A 705 -17.11 -3.59 -43.94
CA LEU A 705 -17.25 -5.04 -44.13
C LEU A 705 -18.62 -5.50 -43.61
N LYS A 706 -19.18 -6.51 -44.29
CA LYS A 706 -20.49 -7.10 -44.01
C LYS A 706 -20.29 -8.56 -43.59
N ILE A 707 -20.75 -8.91 -42.40
CA ILE A 707 -20.73 -10.29 -41.89
C ILE A 707 -22.17 -10.81 -41.91
N ILE A 708 -22.37 -11.93 -42.59
CA ILE A 708 -23.66 -12.60 -42.75
C ILE A 708 -23.57 -13.95 -42.04
N SER A 709 -24.59 -14.28 -41.24
CA SER A 709 -24.74 -15.59 -40.62
C SER A 709 -26.17 -16.10 -40.78
N THR A 710 -26.31 -17.34 -41.21
CA THR A 710 -27.56 -18.11 -41.09
C THR A 710 -27.46 -19.07 -39.92
N GLU A 711 -28.09 -18.71 -38.82
CA GLU A 711 -28.28 -19.60 -37.67
C GLU A 711 -29.53 -20.48 -37.88
N GLN A 712 -29.42 -21.74 -37.46
CA GLN A 712 -30.58 -22.59 -37.21
C GLN A 712 -30.86 -22.55 -35.71
N SER A 713 -32.12 -22.30 -35.33
CA SER A 713 -32.52 -22.18 -33.93
C SER A 713 -32.34 -23.51 -33.18
N ILE A 714 -31.38 -23.54 -32.25
CA ILE A 714 -31.25 -24.63 -31.28
C ILE A 714 -32.36 -24.44 -30.21
N PRO A 715 -33.14 -25.48 -29.85
CA PRO A 715 -34.11 -25.36 -28.77
C PRO A 715 -33.45 -25.07 -27.43
N PRO A 716 -34.03 -24.22 -26.56
CA PRO A 716 -33.56 -24.09 -25.20
C PRO A 716 -33.73 -25.41 -24.43
N LEU A 717 -32.76 -25.77 -23.61
CA LEU A 717 -32.89 -26.87 -22.64
C LEU A 717 -34.04 -26.54 -21.66
N SER A 718 -34.84 -27.55 -21.34
CA SER A 718 -36.19 -27.39 -20.77
C SER A 718 -36.21 -26.82 -19.35
N GLY A 719 -37.00 -25.76 -19.11
CA GLY A 719 -37.09 -25.14 -17.77
C GLY A 719 -38.39 -24.40 -17.39
N SER A 720 -39.33 -24.12 -18.30
CA SER A 720 -40.58 -23.41 -17.94
C SER A 720 -41.76 -23.75 -18.87
N VAL A 721 -42.97 -23.86 -18.31
CA VAL A 721 -44.21 -24.21 -19.03
C VAL A 721 -45.07 -22.97 -19.26
N SER A 722 -45.49 -22.74 -20.51
CA SER A 722 -46.63 -21.87 -20.86
C SER A 722 -47.17 -22.22 -22.27
N PRO A 723 -48.45 -21.93 -22.58
CA PRO A 723 -49.18 -22.64 -23.64
C PRO A 723 -48.90 -22.14 -25.07
N ALA A 724 -49.26 -23.01 -26.03
CA ALA A 724 -48.84 -22.91 -27.43
C ALA A 724 -49.55 -21.82 -28.26
N ARG A 725 -48.85 -21.38 -29.32
CA ARG A 725 -49.41 -20.72 -30.51
C ARG A 725 -48.93 -21.47 -31.77
N PRO A 726 -49.72 -21.58 -32.86
CA PRO A 726 -49.35 -22.46 -33.98
C PRO A 726 -48.08 -22.04 -34.72
N PRO A 727 -47.33 -23.00 -35.31
CA PRO A 727 -46.08 -22.71 -36.02
C PRO A 727 -46.34 -22.03 -37.37
N THR A 728 -45.64 -20.92 -37.62
CA THR A 728 -45.58 -20.28 -38.94
C THR A 728 -44.18 -20.44 -39.52
N SER A 729 -44.09 -21.12 -40.66
CA SER A 729 -42.97 -21.12 -41.63
C SER A 729 -41.54 -21.06 -41.05
N ALA A 730 -40.88 -22.23 -40.97
CA ALA A 730 -39.45 -22.29 -40.77
C ALA A 730 -38.71 -21.59 -41.92
N SER A 731 -38.07 -20.45 -41.62
CA SER A 731 -37.12 -19.78 -42.49
C SER A 731 -35.90 -19.41 -41.64
N GLY A 732 -34.70 -19.77 -42.11
CA GLY A 732 -33.46 -19.50 -41.38
C GLY A 732 -33.20 -18.00 -41.33
N GLN A 733 -33.29 -17.41 -40.14
CA GLN A 733 -33.20 -15.96 -39.98
C GLN A 733 -31.77 -15.51 -40.28
N THR A 734 -31.60 -14.87 -41.44
CA THR A 734 -30.28 -14.46 -41.95
C THR A 734 -29.88 -13.14 -41.31
N THR A 735 -29.07 -13.20 -40.26
CA THR A 735 -28.64 -11.99 -39.54
C THR A 735 -27.44 -11.37 -40.24
N THR A 736 -27.52 -10.07 -40.48
CA THR A 736 -26.48 -9.26 -41.15
C THR A 736 -25.93 -8.24 -40.16
N TYR A 737 -24.62 -8.21 -40.01
CA TYR A 737 -23.88 -7.25 -39.21
C TYR A 737 -23.04 -6.37 -40.14
N LEU A 738 -23.16 -5.05 -39.98
CA LEU A 738 -22.42 -4.05 -40.74
C LEU A 738 -21.39 -3.38 -39.84
N LEU A 739 -20.13 -3.57 -40.18
CA LEU A 739 -18.98 -3.00 -39.49
C LEU A 739 -18.23 -2.04 -40.41
N LYS A 740 -17.66 -0.97 -39.87
CA LYS A 740 -16.85 0.00 -40.60
C LYS A 740 -15.49 0.18 -39.92
N ALA A 741 -14.43 0.11 -40.70
CA ALA A 741 -13.05 0.27 -40.25
C ALA A 741 -12.56 1.73 -40.41
N PRO A 742 -11.54 2.16 -39.64
CA PRO A 742 -10.95 3.49 -39.80
C PRO A 742 -10.19 3.66 -41.12
N THR A 743 -9.70 2.57 -41.74
CA THR A 743 -9.01 2.60 -43.04
C THR A 743 -9.36 1.38 -43.89
N THR A 744 -9.16 1.50 -45.21
CA THR A 744 -9.27 0.39 -46.17
C THR A 744 -8.37 -0.79 -45.78
N ARG A 745 -7.12 -0.52 -45.37
CA ARG A 745 -6.18 -1.55 -44.94
C ARG A 745 -6.69 -2.34 -43.74
N VAL A 746 -7.23 -1.66 -42.72
CA VAL A 746 -7.80 -2.31 -41.53
C VAL A 746 -9.05 -3.13 -41.89
N ARG A 747 -9.93 -2.63 -42.77
CA ARG A 747 -11.05 -3.41 -43.33
C ARG A 747 -10.54 -4.70 -43.98
N ASP A 748 -9.49 -4.61 -44.79
CA ASP A 748 -8.96 -5.74 -45.57
C ASP A 748 -8.24 -6.76 -44.69
N GLU A 749 -7.48 -6.30 -43.67
CA GLU A 749 -6.92 -7.17 -42.63
C GLU A 749 -8.01 -7.99 -41.92
N TRP A 750 -9.09 -7.35 -41.47
CA TRP A 750 -10.21 -8.03 -40.80
C TRP A 750 -10.96 -8.97 -41.74
N LEU A 751 -11.29 -8.52 -42.97
CA LEU A 751 -12.03 -9.30 -43.95
C LEU A 751 -11.27 -10.57 -44.38
N ASN A 752 -9.96 -10.45 -44.59
CA ASN A 752 -9.11 -11.59 -44.95
C ASN A 752 -9.03 -12.59 -43.80
N LEU A 753 -8.77 -12.13 -42.56
CA LEU A 753 -8.60 -13.02 -41.42
C LEU A 753 -9.90 -13.75 -41.02
N VAL A 754 -11.05 -13.05 -41.06
CA VAL A 754 -12.36 -13.68 -40.82
C VAL A 754 -12.65 -14.76 -41.88
N ASN A 755 -12.39 -14.49 -43.16
CA ASN A 755 -12.62 -15.49 -44.22
C ASN A 755 -11.62 -16.66 -44.16
N GLN A 756 -10.37 -16.44 -43.75
CA GLN A 756 -9.40 -17.51 -43.48
C GLN A 756 -9.88 -18.44 -42.34
N THR A 757 -10.42 -17.87 -41.26
CA THR A 757 -10.95 -18.63 -40.13
C THR A 757 -12.24 -19.39 -40.49
N ILE A 758 -13.16 -18.77 -41.24
CA ILE A 758 -14.33 -19.46 -41.83
C ILE A 758 -13.86 -20.66 -42.69
N ALA A 759 -12.86 -20.47 -43.55
CA ALA A 759 -12.34 -21.54 -44.41
C ALA A 759 -11.70 -22.67 -43.58
N ARG A 760 -10.82 -22.36 -42.62
CA ARG A 760 -10.18 -23.35 -41.73
C ARG A 760 -11.22 -24.21 -41.01
N ASN A 761 -12.25 -23.58 -40.44
CA ASN A 761 -13.34 -24.29 -39.75
C ASN A 761 -14.25 -25.08 -40.70
N SER A 762 -14.34 -24.65 -41.97
CA SER A 762 -15.12 -25.35 -42.99
C SER A 762 -14.47 -26.66 -43.46
N TYR A 763 -13.13 -26.76 -43.41
CA TYR A 763 -12.39 -27.98 -43.75
C TYR A 763 -12.13 -28.89 -42.54
N GLY A 764 -12.04 -28.34 -41.33
CA GLY A 764 -11.72 -29.09 -40.09
C GLY A 764 -12.74 -30.17 -39.68
N LEU A 765 -13.89 -30.26 -40.33
CA LEU A 765 -14.92 -31.28 -40.10
C LEU A 765 -14.66 -32.62 -40.81
N ALA A 766 -13.62 -32.73 -41.64
CA ALA A 766 -13.35 -33.92 -42.45
C ALA A 766 -12.58 -35.05 -41.74
N ASP A 767 -11.84 -34.75 -40.66
CA ASP A 767 -10.77 -35.63 -40.13
C ASP A 767 -11.10 -36.26 -38.76
N GLY A 768 -12.37 -36.24 -38.35
CA GLY A 768 -12.93 -36.99 -37.21
C GLY A 768 -12.49 -36.55 -35.80
N THR A 769 -11.33 -35.91 -35.65
CA THR A 769 -10.90 -35.32 -34.38
C THR A 769 -11.82 -34.13 -34.05
N PRO A 770 -12.48 -34.10 -32.86
CA PRO A 770 -13.16 -32.89 -32.44
C PRO A 770 -12.12 -31.80 -32.26
N TYR A 771 -12.30 -30.66 -32.93
CA TYR A 771 -11.54 -29.46 -32.59
C TYR A 771 -11.76 -29.18 -31.11
N SER A 772 -10.72 -29.35 -30.30
CA SER A 772 -10.75 -28.98 -28.90
C SER A 772 -10.82 -27.46 -28.84
N SER A 773 -12.05 -26.94 -28.78
CA SER A 773 -12.35 -25.82 -27.92
C SER A 773 -11.95 -26.24 -26.52
N ARG A 774 -10.69 -25.99 -26.17
CA ARG A 774 -10.19 -26.08 -24.81
C ARG A 774 -11.11 -25.16 -23.99
N GLU A 775 -11.99 -25.74 -23.21
CA GLU A 775 -13.01 -24.98 -22.50
C GLU A 775 -12.27 -24.12 -21.47
N GLN A 776 -12.27 -22.80 -21.69
CA GLN A 776 -11.73 -21.86 -20.71
C GLN A 776 -12.58 -22.01 -19.46
N PHE A 777 -12.01 -22.55 -18.39
CA PHE A 777 -12.73 -22.79 -17.14
C PHE A 777 -12.99 -21.46 -16.45
N ASP A 778 -14.07 -20.78 -16.85
CA ASP A 778 -14.49 -19.50 -16.27
C ASP A 778 -15.36 -19.76 -15.03
N MET A 779 -14.66 -19.97 -13.91
CA MET A 779 -15.17 -20.15 -12.55
C MET A 779 -15.20 -18.83 -11.76
N ALA A 780 -15.06 -17.69 -12.44
CA ALA A 780 -15.16 -16.37 -11.81
C ALA A 780 -16.62 -15.93 -11.61
N GLU A 781 -16.92 -15.31 -10.48
CA GLU A 781 -18.26 -14.79 -10.19
C GLU A 781 -18.45 -13.44 -10.89
N LEU A 782 -18.95 -13.49 -12.13
CA LEU A 782 -19.13 -12.32 -12.99
C LEU A 782 -20.53 -11.68 -12.85
N PRO A 783 -20.63 -10.35 -12.71
CA PRO A 783 -21.91 -9.64 -12.75
C PRO A 783 -22.71 -9.88 -14.03
N HIS A 784 -24.04 -9.93 -13.90
CA HIS A 784 -24.95 -10.39 -14.96
C HIS A 784 -24.77 -9.65 -16.30
N GLY A 785 -24.23 -10.37 -17.30
CA GLY A 785 -24.01 -9.86 -18.66
C GLY A 785 -22.59 -9.38 -18.95
N LEU A 786 -21.65 -9.50 -18.01
CA LEU A 786 -20.20 -9.42 -18.27
C LEU A 786 -19.63 -10.81 -18.57
N CYS A 787 -18.53 -10.87 -19.32
CA CYS A 787 -17.78 -12.10 -19.59
C CYS A 787 -16.31 -11.79 -19.90
N MET A 788 -15.41 -12.77 -19.67
CA MET A 788 -13.97 -12.67 -19.95
C MET A 788 -13.54 -13.51 -21.16
N ASP A 789 -14.51 -14.05 -21.90
CA ASP A 789 -14.30 -15.08 -22.94
C ASP A 789 -13.85 -14.53 -24.30
N TYR A 790 -13.09 -13.42 -24.29
CA TYR A 790 -12.39 -12.81 -25.42
C TYR A 790 -10.91 -13.20 -25.49
N PHE A 791 -10.35 -13.81 -24.43
CA PHE A 791 -8.94 -14.24 -24.40
C PHE A 791 -8.64 -15.28 -25.50
N GLY A 792 -7.34 -15.46 -25.80
CA GLY A 792 -6.88 -16.26 -26.93
C GLY A 792 -7.26 -15.71 -28.31
N ALA A 793 -7.48 -14.39 -28.43
CA ALA A 793 -7.86 -13.74 -29.69
C ALA A 793 -6.81 -13.94 -30.80
N GLN A 794 -7.28 -14.12 -32.04
CA GLN A 794 -6.46 -13.97 -33.25
C GLN A 794 -6.20 -12.50 -33.57
N LYS A 795 -7.25 -11.66 -33.46
CA LYS A 795 -7.22 -10.21 -33.68
C LYS A 795 -8.30 -9.57 -32.83
N ALA A 796 -7.96 -8.48 -32.15
CA ALA A 796 -8.89 -7.64 -31.42
C ALA A 796 -8.70 -6.17 -31.84
N GLY A 797 -9.72 -5.34 -31.70
CA GLY A 797 -9.62 -3.91 -32.00
C GLY A 797 -10.96 -3.22 -32.21
N TYR A 798 -10.91 -1.89 -32.34
CA TYR A 798 -12.09 -1.07 -32.53
C TYR A 798 -12.56 -1.03 -33.98
N LEU A 799 -13.86 -1.26 -34.19
CA LEU A 799 -14.60 -1.06 -35.44
C LEU A 799 -15.92 -0.36 -35.12
N GLN A 800 -16.54 0.30 -36.10
CA GLN A 800 -17.84 0.95 -35.90
C GLN A 800 -18.98 0.01 -36.29
N GLU A 801 -19.98 -0.16 -35.43
CA GLU A 801 -21.21 -0.93 -35.63
C GLU A 801 -22.36 0.01 -36.06
N LYS A 802 -23.07 -0.31 -37.15
CA LYS A 802 -24.30 0.42 -37.51
C LYS A 802 -25.45 0.05 -36.55
N ALA A 803 -26.06 1.04 -35.91
CA ALA A 803 -27.21 0.83 -35.04
C ALA A 803 -28.41 0.21 -35.81
N LEU A 804 -28.94 -0.91 -35.33
CA LEU A 804 -29.96 -1.70 -36.04
C LEU A 804 -31.42 -1.25 -35.82
N LYS A 805 -31.69 -0.37 -34.83
CA LYS A 805 -32.95 0.36 -34.62
C LYS A 805 -32.76 1.48 -33.59
N GLY A 806 -33.18 2.68 -33.92
CA GLY A 806 -33.17 3.86 -33.05
C GLY A 806 -33.76 5.07 -33.78
N TRP A 807 -34.04 6.17 -33.07
CA TRP A 807 -34.56 7.41 -33.67
C TRP A 807 -33.51 8.18 -34.49
N TYR A 808 -32.24 7.80 -34.37
CA TYR A 808 -31.12 8.30 -35.17
C TYR A 808 -30.38 7.11 -35.82
N GLU A 809 -30.10 7.19 -37.12
CA GLU A 809 -29.10 6.30 -37.73
C GLU A 809 -27.70 6.73 -37.28
N GLY A 810 -26.99 5.85 -36.57
CA GLY A 810 -25.68 6.16 -35.99
C GLY A 810 -24.70 5.00 -36.05
N TRP A 811 -23.41 5.35 -36.10
CA TRP A 811 -22.29 4.44 -36.00
C TRP A 811 -21.74 4.47 -34.58
N ASN A 812 -21.65 3.31 -33.93
CA ASN A 812 -21.14 3.17 -32.57
C ASN A 812 -19.75 2.54 -32.62
N ASN A 813 -18.74 3.14 -31.98
CA ASN A 813 -17.48 2.44 -31.77
C ASN A 813 -17.72 1.20 -30.88
N ARG A 814 -17.18 0.05 -31.28
CA ARG A 814 -17.28 -1.23 -30.59
C ARG A 814 -15.95 -1.95 -30.59
N TRP A 815 -15.69 -2.71 -29.53
CA TRP A 815 -14.53 -3.57 -29.48
C TRP A 815 -14.88 -4.94 -30.06
N ILE A 816 -14.25 -5.29 -31.17
CA ILE A 816 -14.49 -6.54 -31.91
C ILE A 816 -13.33 -7.48 -31.67
N VAL A 817 -13.63 -8.77 -31.47
CA VAL A 817 -12.66 -9.83 -31.18
C VAL A 817 -12.93 -11.04 -32.06
N LEU A 818 -11.91 -11.50 -32.78
CA LEU A 818 -11.91 -12.74 -33.56
C LEU A 818 -11.12 -13.82 -32.82
N GLN A 819 -11.74 -14.99 -32.66
CA GLN A 819 -11.19 -16.21 -32.07
C GLN A 819 -11.35 -17.37 -33.06
N ASP A 820 -10.68 -18.50 -32.82
CA ASP A 820 -10.62 -19.62 -33.77
C ASP A 820 -12.01 -20.13 -34.22
N GLY A 821 -13.05 -20.09 -33.37
CA GLY A 821 -14.41 -20.52 -33.72
C GLY A 821 -15.44 -19.41 -33.95
N TYR A 822 -15.15 -18.17 -33.59
CA TYR A 822 -16.16 -17.13 -33.36
C TYR A 822 -15.64 -15.71 -33.61
N ILE A 823 -16.54 -14.80 -34.00
CA ILE A 823 -16.33 -13.35 -33.88
C ILE A 823 -17.34 -12.76 -32.91
N SER A 824 -16.88 -11.91 -31.99
CA SER A 824 -17.66 -11.38 -30.88
C SER A 824 -17.54 -9.86 -30.81
N CYS A 825 -18.62 -9.19 -30.39
CA CYS A 825 -18.68 -7.74 -30.21
C CYS A 825 -18.92 -7.41 -28.73
N TYR A 826 -18.10 -6.52 -28.19
CA TYR A 826 -18.17 -6.02 -26.83
C TYR A 826 -18.42 -4.51 -26.83
N GLU A 827 -18.97 -3.98 -25.74
CA GLU A 827 -19.29 -2.55 -25.65
C GLU A 827 -18.03 -1.68 -25.63
N ASN A 828 -17.01 -2.13 -24.88
CA ASN A 828 -15.68 -1.52 -24.70
C ASN A 828 -14.58 -2.60 -24.73
N SER A 829 -13.31 -2.20 -24.76
CA SER A 829 -12.17 -3.08 -24.43
C SER A 829 -11.96 -3.21 -22.91
N PRO A 830 -11.33 -4.30 -22.43
CA PRO A 830 -10.91 -4.42 -21.03
C PRO A 830 -9.82 -3.40 -20.68
N ARG A 831 -9.69 -3.09 -19.39
CA ARG A 831 -8.58 -2.32 -18.80
C ARG A 831 -7.56 -3.29 -18.22
N LEU A 832 -6.72 -3.87 -19.08
CA LEU A 832 -5.67 -4.84 -18.69
C LEU A 832 -4.42 -4.16 -18.12
N GLU A 833 -4.61 -2.99 -17.48
CA GLU A 833 -3.59 -2.19 -16.85
C GLU A 833 -3.38 -2.71 -15.41
N PHE A 834 -2.13 -2.97 -15.03
CA PHE A 834 -1.72 -3.39 -13.67
C PHE A 834 -2.34 -4.70 -13.14
N SER A 835 -2.09 -5.82 -13.82
CA SER A 835 -2.15 -7.14 -13.17
C SER A 835 -0.88 -7.43 -12.36
N SER A 836 -1.01 -7.84 -11.10
CA SER A 836 0.07 -8.54 -10.40
C SER A 836 0.29 -9.91 -11.05
N GLN A 837 1.52 -10.42 -11.11
CA GLN A 837 1.82 -11.69 -11.79
C GLN A 837 2.85 -12.55 -11.05
N PHE A 838 2.52 -13.83 -10.90
CA PHE A 838 3.36 -14.84 -10.25
C PHE A 838 3.81 -15.89 -11.28
N LYS A 839 5.10 -16.21 -11.34
CA LYS A 839 5.68 -17.18 -12.30
C LYS A 839 5.55 -18.61 -11.75
N ILE A 840 4.88 -19.49 -12.49
CA ILE A 840 4.67 -20.91 -12.10
C ILE A 840 5.54 -21.91 -12.88
N ARG A 841 6.29 -21.46 -13.89
CA ARG A 841 7.33 -22.26 -14.57
C ARG A 841 8.42 -22.65 -13.54
N LYS A 842 8.64 -23.96 -13.32
CA LYS A 842 9.52 -24.49 -12.26
C LYS A 842 9.12 -24.08 -10.83
N ALA A 843 7.81 -24.02 -10.55
CA ALA A 843 7.28 -23.82 -9.20
C ALA A 843 6.88 -25.15 -8.53
N ARG A 844 7.05 -25.24 -7.20
CA ARG A 844 6.42 -26.26 -6.37
C ARG A 844 5.04 -25.78 -5.95
N ILE A 845 4.06 -26.67 -5.99
CA ILE A 845 2.66 -26.36 -5.67
C ILE A 845 2.23 -27.31 -4.55
N PHE A 846 2.11 -26.79 -3.33
CA PHE A 846 1.63 -27.53 -2.18
C PHE A 846 0.12 -27.38 -2.06
N CYS A 847 -0.59 -28.51 -2.04
CA CYS A 847 -2.05 -28.55 -2.03
C CYS A 847 -2.55 -29.11 -0.70
N TYR A 848 -3.46 -28.39 -0.06
CA TYR A 848 -3.98 -28.65 1.29
C TYR A 848 -5.51 -28.80 1.21
N GLU A 849 -6.01 -30.04 1.37
CA GLU A 849 -7.37 -30.41 0.97
C GLU A 849 -8.44 -29.89 1.94
N THR A 850 -8.23 -29.96 3.26
CA THR A 850 -9.28 -29.53 4.22
C THR A 850 -9.46 -28.01 4.32
N GLY A 851 -8.46 -27.24 3.89
CA GLY A 851 -8.48 -25.76 3.87
C GLY A 851 -8.72 -25.15 2.49
N TYR A 852 -8.91 -25.96 1.45
CA TYR A 852 -8.94 -25.56 0.03
C TYR A 852 -7.81 -24.60 -0.36
N LEU A 853 -6.62 -24.80 0.21
CA LEU A 853 -5.47 -23.90 0.07
C LEU A 853 -4.45 -24.46 -0.92
N PHE A 854 -3.95 -23.59 -1.79
CA PHE A 854 -2.75 -23.80 -2.57
C PHE A 854 -1.65 -22.85 -2.10
N ARG A 855 -0.44 -23.38 -1.88
CA ARG A 855 0.78 -22.60 -1.75
C ARG A 855 1.67 -22.85 -2.97
N VAL A 856 1.87 -21.83 -3.79
CA VAL A 856 2.69 -21.91 -5.01
C VAL A 856 4.02 -21.23 -4.74
N VAL A 857 5.11 -22.00 -4.65
CA VAL A 857 6.49 -21.54 -4.38
C VAL A 857 7.29 -21.56 -5.69
N SER A 858 7.82 -20.42 -6.12
CA SER A 858 8.66 -20.32 -7.32
C SER A 858 10.07 -20.90 -7.07
N ARG A 859 10.85 -21.05 -8.15
CA ARG A 859 12.25 -21.50 -8.11
C ARG A 859 13.18 -20.66 -7.20
N ARG A 860 12.81 -19.43 -6.81
CA ARG A 860 13.60 -18.55 -5.91
C ARG A 860 12.92 -18.32 -4.55
N GLY A 861 12.25 -19.33 -4.00
CA GLY A 861 11.58 -19.27 -2.69
C GLY A 861 10.41 -18.29 -2.53
N THR A 862 10.21 -17.29 -3.42
CA THR A 862 8.98 -16.46 -3.43
C THR A 862 7.77 -17.38 -3.46
N SER A 863 6.74 -17.15 -2.65
CA SER A 863 5.50 -17.92 -2.79
C SER A 863 4.24 -17.06 -2.83
N ILE A 864 3.11 -17.69 -3.14
CA ILE A 864 1.77 -17.11 -3.02
C ILE A 864 0.85 -18.16 -2.41
N GLU A 865 0.02 -17.72 -1.47
CA GLU A 865 -1.01 -18.54 -0.84
C GLU A 865 -2.37 -18.09 -1.35
N MET A 866 -3.16 -19.03 -1.86
CA MET A 866 -4.50 -18.78 -2.40
C MET A 866 -5.49 -19.82 -1.89
N ARG A 867 -6.56 -19.37 -1.24
CA ARG A 867 -7.70 -20.23 -0.87
C ARG A 867 -8.77 -20.14 -1.95
N VAL A 868 -9.39 -21.26 -2.28
CA VAL A 868 -10.49 -21.34 -3.24
C VAL A 868 -11.79 -21.74 -2.55
N LYS A 869 -12.92 -21.42 -3.17
CA LYS A 869 -14.24 -21.43 -2.52
C LYS A 869 -14.68 -22.77 -1.95
N ASP A 870 -14.43 -23.86 -2.68
CA ASP A 870 -14.97 -25.19 -2.40
C ASP A 870 -14.13 -26.31 -3.02
N GLN A 871 -14.42 -27.56 -2.64
CA GLN A 871 -13.75 -28.77 -3.13
C GLN A 871 -13.84 -28.93 -4.66
N GLN A 872 -14.92 -28.48 -5.31
CA GLN A 872 -15.05 -28.58 -6.76
C GLN A 872 -14.07 -27.63 -7.46
N SER A 873 -14.01 -26.39 -7.00
CA SER A 873 -13.03 -25.39 -7.43
C SER A 873 -11.61 -25.86 -7.16
N PHE A 874 -11.34 -26.44 -5.99
CA PHE A 874 -10.04 -27.01 -5.64
C PHE A 874 -9.61 -28.15 -6.58
N ASN A 875 -10.50 -29.10 -6.87
CA ASN A 875 -10.19 -30.19 -7.80
C ASN A 875 -9.86 -29.68 -9.20
N LEU A 876 -10.64 -28.70 -9.70
CA LEU A 876 -10.39 -28.08 -11.01
C LEU A 876 -9.05 -27.34 -11.06
N TRP A 877 -8.71 -26.56 -10.03
CA TRP A 877 -7.40 -25.90 -9.92
C TRP A 877 -6.25 -26.92 -9.90
N LEU A 878 -6.42 -28.03 -9.18
CA LEU A 878 -5.44 -29.11 -9.10
C LEU A 878 -5.20 -29.77 -10.46
N ASP A 879 -6.26 -30.04 -11.22
CA ASP A 879 -6.18 -30.62 -12.56
C ASP A 879 -5.46 -29.67 -13.55
N VAL A 880 -5.77 -28.37 -13.52
CA VAL A 880 -5.14 -27.36 -14.39
C VAL A 880 -3.68 -27.08 -13.99
N PHE A 881 -3.33 -27.14 -12.69
CA PHE A 881 -1.92 -27.17 -12.27
C PHE A 881 -1.19 -28.43 -12.78
N GLY A 882 -1.88 -29.56 -12.91
CA GLY A 882 -1.35 -30.77 -13.55
C GLY A 882 -1.03 -30.63 -15.04
N GLU A 883 -1.63 -29.66 -15.75
CA GLU A 883 -1.25 -29.35 -17.15
C GLU A 883 0.07 -28.58 -17.29
N VAL A 884 0.66 -28.06 -16.21
CA VAL A 884 1.86 -27.20 -16.25
C VAL A 884 3.12 -28.06 -16.36
N PRO A 885 3.82 -28.15 -17.51
CA PRO A 885 4.83 -29.20 -17.77
C PRO A 885 6.16 -29.04 -17.02
N SER A 886 6.21 -28.17 -16.01
CA SER A 886 7.40 -27.90 -15.18
C SER A 886 7.05 -27.57 -13.72
N ALA A 887 5.78 -27.72 -13.30
CA ALA A 887 5.40 -27.49 -11.91
C ALA A 887 5.34 -28.82 -11.14
N GLU A 888 5.80 -28.80 -9.88
CA GLU A 888 5.83 -29.97 -9.00
C GLU A 888 4.65 -29.91 -8.03
N VAL A 889 3.54 -30.55 -8.41
CA VAL A 889 2.30 -30.58 -7.62
C VAL A 889 2.39 -31.65 -6.53
N THR A 890 2.45 -31.23 -5.27
CA THR A 890 2.55 -32.11 -4.10
C THR A 890 1.32 -31.94 -3.21
N ARG A 891 0.49 -32.98 -3.09
CA ARG A 891 -0.57 -33.03 -2.07
C ARG A 891 0.09 -33.22 -0.71
N HIS A 892 0.05 -32.20 0.13
CA HIS A 892 0.46 -32.33 1.52
C HIS A 892 -0.70 -32.88 2.34
N LYS A 893 -0.38 -33.65 3.39
CA LYS A 893 -1.31 -33.76 4.52
C LYS A 893 -1.36 -32.39 5.18
N ASP A 894 -2.51 -32.02 5.73
CA ASP A 894 -2.69 -30.67 6.27
C ASP A 894 -1.81 -30.45 7.52
N LEU A 895 -0.61 -29.92 7.30
CA LEU A 895 0.34 -29.47 8.34
C LEU A 895 -0.03 -28.07 8.88
N ILE A 896 -1.20 -27.55 8.49
CA ILE A 896 -1.77 -26.27 8.97
C ILE A 896 -2.36 -26.43 10.40
N GLU A 897 -1.79 -27.34 11.18
CA GLU A 897 -1.99 -27.49 12.62
C GLU A 897 -0.85 -26.82 13.42
N ASN A 898 0.22 -26.35 12.76
CA ASN A 898 1.28 -25.52 13.37
C ASN A 898 0.87 -24.05 13.59
N SER A 899 -0.39 -23.68 13.33
CA SER A 899 -0.95 -22.39 13.73
C SER A 899 -1.48 -22.50 15.18
N PRO A 900 -1.07 -21.62 16.12
CA PRO A 900 -1.39 -21.74 17.56
C PRO A 900 -2.87 -21.55 17.95
N SER A 901 -3.76 -21.44 16.95
CA SER A 901 -5.22 -21.46 17.10
C SER A 901 -5.83 -22.87 16.98
N ALA A 902 -5.04 -23.90 16.62
CA ALA A 902 -5.50 -25.28 16.42
C ALA A 902 -4.83 -26.28 17.39
N VAL A 903 -5.42 -27.48 17.47
CA VAL A 903 -5.01 -28.65 18.26
C VAL A 903 -5.22 -28.59 19.78
N LEU A 904 -6.21 -29.36 20.24
CA LEU A 904 -6.25 -29.96 21.57
C LEU A 904 -5.65 -31.37 21.44
N MET A 905 -4.38 -31.57 21.84
CA MET A 905 -3.76 -32.90 21.85
C MET A 905 -4.36 -33.76 22.97
N MET A 906 -4.85 -34.96 22.66
CA MET A 906 -5.27 -35.95 23.68
C MET A 906 -4.24 -37.08 23.81
N SER A 907 -3.67 -37.24 25.02
CA SER A 907 -2.73 -38.34 25.33
C SER A 907 -2.65 -38.70 26.81
N GLU A 908 -3.24 -39.83 27.20
CA GLU A 908 -2.72 -40.70 28.28
C GLU A 908 -3.42 -42.08 28.26
N SER A 909 -2.91 -43.04 27.47
CA SER A 909 -3.18 -44.50 27.60
C SER A 909 -2.57 -45.36 26.48
N SER A 910 -1.23 -45.45 26.41
CA SER A 910 -0.53 -46.66 25.90
C SER A 910 0.99 -46.56 26.03
N GLU A 911 1.51 -46.99 27.18
CA GLU A 911 2.75 -47.76 27.09
C GLU A 911 2.47 -49.05 26.28
N ILE A 912 3.48 -49.61 25.60
CA ILE A 912 3.37 -50.84 24.80
C ILE A 912 2.55 -50.71 23.48
N SER A 913 2.88 -49.75 22.61
CA SER A 913 3.15 -50.03 21.17
C SER A 913 3.60 -48.78 20.38
N GLY A 914 4.46 -48.98 19.37
CA GLY A 914 5.19 -47.91 18.69
C GLY A 914 4.42 -47.18 17.58
N SER A 915 3.22 -46.63 17.86
CA SER A 915 2.50 -45.78 16.90
C SER A 915 1.67 -44.68 17.59
N GLY A 916 2.36 -43.69 18.17
CA GLY A 916 1.73 -42.52 18.75
C GLY A 916 1.01 -41.66 17.70
N LYS A 917 -0.33 -41.64 17.77
CA LYS A 917 -1.18 -40.62 17.15
C LYS A 917 -2.07 -40.06 18.25
N GLY A 918 -1.94 -38.76 18.54
CA GLY A 918 -2.91 -38.07 19.39
C GLY A 918 -4.27 -37.98 18.69
N GLU A 919 -5.35 -37.97 19.47
CA GLU A 919 -6.65 -37.57 18.95
C GLU A 919 -6.73 -36.04 18.93
N TRP A 920 -7.21 -35.45 17.82
CA TRP A 920 -7.43 -34.01 17.71
C TRP A 920 -8.91 -33.66 17.82
N LEU A 921 -9.17 -32.48 18.39
CA LEU A 921 -10.51 -31.90 18.55
C LEU A 921 -10.50 -30.41 18.13
N HIS A 922 -11.43 -30.04 17.26
CA HIS A 922 -11.66 -28.67 16.81
C HIS A 922 -13.14 -28.30 17.02
N THR A 923 -13.41 -27.08 17.50
CA THR A 923 -14.78 -26.56 17.67
C THR A 923 -14.90 -25.17 17.05
N LYS A 924 -16.07 -24.90 16.45
CA LYS A 924 -16.40 -23.61 15.81
C LYS A 924 -17.88 -23.32 16.02
N ILE A 925 -18.22 -22.10 16.45
CA ILE A 925 -19.63 -21.70 16.54
C ILE A 925 -20.03 -21.05 15.21
N GLU A 926 -20.86 -21.74 14.43
CA GLU A 926 -21.29 -21.31 13.09
C GLU A 926 -22.33 -20.18 13.13
N GLY A 927 -23.04 -20.04 14.24
CA GLY A 927 -24.13 -19.09 14.37
C GLY A 927 -25.03 -19.40 15.56
N TYR A 928 -26.24 -18.84 15.51
CA TYR A 928 -27.30 -19.10 16.47
C TYR A 928 -28.63 -19.34 15.73
N LYS A 929 -29.59 -19.94 16.43
CA LYS A 929 -31.01 -19.93 16.07
C LYS A 929 -31.85 -19.50 17.28
N LEU A 930 -33.01 -18.92 17.02
CA LEU A 930 -34.03 -18.73 18.06
C LEU A 930 -34.85 -20.03 18.19
N ALA A 931 -35.11 -20.45 19.42
CA ALA A 931 -35.89 -21.64 19.77
C ALA A 931 -36.82 -21.32 20.94
N LEU A 932 -37.82 -22.18 21.17
CA LEU A 932 -38.70 -22.15 22.35
C LEU A 932 -38.28 -23.27 23.31
N ASP A 933 -38.36 -23.03 24.62
CA ASP A 933 -38.20 -24.07 25.63
C ASP A 933 -39.54 -24.76 25.98
N GLU A 934 -39.51 -25.70 26.92
CA GLU A 934 -40.68 -26.48 27.40
C GLU A 934 -41.80 -25.64 28.03
N LYS A 935 -41.63 -24.30 28.12
CA LYS A 935 -42.58 -23.34 28.67
C LYS A 935 -42.93 -22.24 27.67
N ASP A 936 -42.70 -22.50 26.38
CA ASP A 936 -42.83 -21.56 25.26
C ASP A 936 -41.98 -20.28 25.42
N VAL A 937 -40.93 -20.30 26.26
CA VAL A 937 -40.03 -19.16 26.43
C VAL A 937 -38.96 -19.17 25.35
N GLN A 938 -38.90 -18.10 24.57
CA GLN A 938 -37.88 -17.94 23.54
C GLN A 938 -36.46 -17.86 24.13
N TYR A 939 -35.50 -18.51 23.47
CA TYR A 939 -34.08 -18.43 23.78
C TYR A 939 -33.21 -18.55 22.52
N ALA A 940 -31.96 -18.09 22.60
CA ALA A 940 -30.96 -18.29 21.55
C ALA A 940 -30.16 -19.58 21.83
N ALA A 941 -30.13 -20.48 20.85
CA ALA A 941 -29.31 -21.68 20.81
C ALA A 941 -28.14 -21.46 19.85
N PHE A 942 -26.92 -21.46 20.37
CA PHE A 942 -25.68 -21.35 19.58
C PHE A 942 -25.35 -22.72 18.98
N ILE A 943 -24.95 -22.72 17.70
CA ILE A 943 -24.72 -23.92 16.91
C ILE A 943 -23.21 -24.14 16.81
N ILE A 944 -22.72 -25.16 17.52
CA ILE A 944 -21.31 -25.52 17.62
C ILE A 944 -21.05 -26.66 16.63
N GLN A 945 -20.30 -26.42 15.55
CA GLN A 945 -19.66 -27.50 14.83
C GLN A 945 -18.54 -28.08 15.69
N VAL A 946 -18.52 -29.39 15.82
CA VAL A 946 -17.46 -30.15 16.49
C VAL A 946 -16.84 -31.07 15.45
N LYS A 947 -15.51 -31.17 15.41
CA LYS A 947 -14.75 -32.09 14.54
C LYS A 947 -13.74 -32.85 15.41
N SER A 948 -13.78 -34.18 15.39
CA SER A 948 -12.77 -35.04 16.03
C SER A 948 -12.27 -36.10 15.06
N SER A 949 -11.01 -36.51 15.22
CA SER A 949 -10.41 -37.60 14.43
C SER A 949 -11.00 -38.99 14.70
N SER A 950 -11.73 -39.21 15.79
CA SER A 950 -12.47 -40.47 16.05
C SER A 950 -13.93 -40.42 15.56
N SER A 951 -14.58 -39.26 15.73
CA SER A 951 -16.04 -39.12 15.64
C SER A 951 -16.53 -38.38 14.39
N GLY A 952 -15.62 -37.86 13.56
CA GLY A 952 -15.96 -37.08 12.37
C GLY A 952 -16.45 -35.68 12.73
N SER A 953 -17.39 -35.12 11.96
CA SER A 953 -18.01 -33.83 12.26
C SER A 953 -19.46 -33.99 12.73
N SER A 954 -19.76 -33.39 13.88
CA SER A 954 -21.10 -33.28 14.47
C SER A 954 -21.49 -31.82 14.70
N PHE A 955 -22.75 -31.58 15.06
CA PHE A 955 -23.27 -30.27 15.41
C PHE A 955 -24.03 -30.33 16.74
N VAL A 956 -23.55 -29.57 17.72
CA VAL A 956 -24.08 -29.49 19.08
C VAL A 956 -24.79 -28.15 19.27
N GLN A 957 -25.88 -28.13 20.03
CA GLN A 957 -26.66 -26.91 20.28
C GLN A 957 -26.65 -26.56 21.76
N ARG A 958 -26.26 -25.32 22.08
CA ARG A 958 -26.12 -24.85 23.47
C ARG A 958 -26.72 -23.47 23.67
N ARG A 959 -27.54 -23.29 24.70
CA ARG A 959 -28.00 -21.98 25.16
C ARG A 959 -26.99 -21.37 26.13
N TYR A 960 -26.97 -20.04 26.25
CA TYR A 960 -25.98 -19.33 27.07
C TYR A 960 -25.89 -19.82 28.54
N SER A 961 -27.00 -20.23 29.14
CA SER A 961 -27.01 -20.79 30.51
C SER A 961 -26.24 -22.11 30.66
N GLU A 962 -26.00 -22.84 29.58
CA GLU A 962 -25.17 -24.06 29.56
C GLU A 962 -23.68 -23.74 29.48
N PHE A 963 -23.30 -22.68 28.76
CA PHE A 963 -21.95 -22.10 28.89
C PHE A 963 -21.72 -21.59 30.33
N THR A 964 -22.76 -21.05 30.98
CA THR A 964 -22.72 -20.67 32.40
C THR A 964 -22.61 -21.88 33.34
N LYS A 965 -23.21 -23.04 32.99
CA LYS A 965 -22.98 -24.32 33.69
C LYS A 965 -21.51 -24.75 33.52
N LEU A 966 -21.04 -24.87 32.27
CA LEU A 966 -19.66 -25.26 31.94
C LEU A 966 -18.64 -24.42 32.70
N HIS A 967 -18.73 -23.09 32.61
CA HIS A 967 -17.84 -22.16 33.29
C HIS A 967 -17.79 -22.37 34.82
N ARG A 968 -18.95 -22.68 35.43
CA ARG A 968 -19.06 -22.95 36.87
C ARG A 968 -18.47 -24.30 37.26
N GLU A 969 -18.66 -25.33 36.45
CA GLU A 969 -18.10 -26.66 36.72
C GLU A 969 -16.57 -26.67 36.54
N LEU A 970 -16.05 -26.02 35.49
CA LEU A 970 -14.62 -25.87 35.26
C LEU A 970 -13.92 -25.10 36.39
N ARG A 971 -14.53 -24.03 36.93
CA ARG A 971 -14.04 -23.30 38.11
C ARG A 971 -13.99 -24.11 39.42
N LYS A 972 -14.43 -25.37 39.44
CA LYS A 972 -14.23 -26.30 40.57
C LYS A 972 -12.97 -27.17 40.43
N VAL A 973 -12.40 -27.24 39.23
CA VAL A 973 -11.32 -28.19 38.85
C VAL A 973 -10.08 -27.46 38.34
N ILE A 974 -10.28 -26.32 37.68
CA ILE A 974 -9.25 -25.40 37.21
C ILE A 974 -9.22 -24.19 38.17
N PRO A 975 -8.03 -23.69 38.59
CA PRO A 975 -7.88 -22.46 39.36
C PRO A 975 -8.64 -21.27 38.74
N HIS A 976 -9.17 -20.36 39.56
CA HIS A 976 -10.07 -19.30 39.11
C HIS A 976 -9.41 -18.37 38.07
N GLU A 977 -8.14 -18.00 38.28
CA GLU A 977 -7.30 -17.23 37.35
C GLU A 977 -7.09 -17.93 36.00
N GLN A 978 -7.09 -19.27 36.00
CA GLN A 978 -6.86 -20.07 34.80
C GLN A 978 -8.13 -20.35 33.98
N VAL A 979 -9.33 -19.92 34.40
CA VAL A 979 -10.55 -20.05 33.59
C VAL A 979 -10.86 -18.72 32.89
N PRO A 980 -10.82 -18.62 31.54
CA PRO A 980 -11.08 -17.38 30.81
C PRO A 980 -12.48 -16.82 31.14
N PRO A 981 -12.66 -15.49 31.17
CA PRO A 981 -13.91 -14.88 31.58
C PRO A 981 -15.06 -15.25 30.62
N LEU A 982 -16.18 -15.75 31.16
CA LEU A 982 -17.37 -16.01 30.35
C LEU A 982 -17.99 -14.67 29.90
N PRO A 983 -18.21 -14.45 28.59
CA PRO A 983 -18.72 -13.17 28.08
C PRO A 983 -20.06 -12.78 28.71
N GLY A 984 -20.18 -11.54 29.20
CA GLY A 984 -21.38 -11.04 29.89
C GLY A 984 -22.65 -10.97 29.04
N THR A 985 -23.83 -10.85 29.67
CA THR A 985 -25.14 -10.76 28.99
C THR A 985 -25.83 -9.43 29.19
N ARG A 986 -26.33 -8.82 28.10
CA ARG A 986 -27.26 -7.68 28.17
C ARG A 986 -28.61 -8.13 28.75
N MET A 987 -29.19 -7.31 29.63
CA MET A 987 -30.51 -7.53 30.24
C MET A 987 -31.68 -7.19 29.30
N TRP A 988 -31.44 -6.26 28.38
CA TRP A 988 -32.39 -5.76 27.38
C TRP A 988 -31.95 -6.17 25.97
N ASN A 989 -32.87 -6.21 25.02
CA ASN A 989 -32.65 -6.56 23.60
C ASN A 989 -31.85 -7.87 23.38
N LYS A 990 -32.01 -8.85 24.28
CA LYS A 990 -31.27 -10.13 24.28
C LYS A 990 -31.47 -11.05 23.06
N PHE A 991 -32.36 -10.67 22.12
CA PHE A 991 -32.60 -11.37 20.86
C PHE A 991 -32.33 -10.51 19.61
N ASP A 992 -31.77 -9.31 19.81
CA ASP A 992 -31.30 -8.47 18.72
C ASP A 992 -30.27 -9.23 17.84
N PRO A 993 -30.38 -9.19 16.50
CA PRO A 993 -29.50 -9.95 15.62
C PRO A 993 -28.02 -9.54 15.69
N VAL A 994 -27.73 -8.25 15.91
CA VAL A 994 -26.35 -7.74 16.01
C VAL A 994 -25.72 -8.25 17.31
N TYR A 995 -26.41 -8.07 18.44
CA TYR A 995 -26.01 -8.62 19.73
C TYR A 995 -25.85 -10.14 19.70
N LEU A 996 -26.74 -10.90 19.05
CA LEU A 996 -26.58 -12.35 18.97
C LEU A 996 -25.42 -12.78 18.05
N LYS A 997 -25.09 -11.99 17.02
CA LYS A 997 -23.90 -12.17 16.18
C LYS A 997 -22.61 -11.87 16.97
N GLU A 998 -22.53 -10.73 17.66
CA GLU A 998 -21.46 -10.40 18.64
C GLU A 998 -21.29 -11.55 19.65
N LYS A 999 -22.40 -11.99 20.25
CA LYS A 999 -22.43 -13.03 21.28
C LYS A 999 -21.94 -14.38 20.78
N THR A 1000 -22.19 -14.71 19.52
CA THR A 1000 -21.69 -15.93 18.86
C THR A 1000 -20.17 -15.91 18.79
N VAL A 1001 -19.57 -14.79 18.37
CA VAL A 1001 -18.11 -14.63 18.27
C VAL A 1001 -17.46 -14.69 19.66
N ALA A 1002 -18.00 -13.94 20.64
CA ALA A 1002 -17.47 -13.94 22.00
C ALA A 1002 -17.54 -15.33 22.67
N LEU A 1003 -18.62 -16.10 22.44
CA LEU A 1003 -18.73 -17.47 22.93
C LEU A 1003 -17.80 -18.45 22.19
N HIS A 1004 -17.43 -18.17 20.93
CA HIS A 1004 -16.47 -18.98 20.18
C HIS A 1004 -15.05 -18.81 20.71
N GLY A 1005 -14.60 -17.57 20.94
CA GLY A 1005 -13.30 -17.30 21.57
C GLY A 1005 -13.20 -17.95 22.95
N TYR A 1006 -14.21 -17.74 23.80
CA TYR A 1006 -14.35 -18.42 25.09
C TYR A 1006 -14.25 -19.95 24.96
N LEU A 1007 -14.98 -20.57 24.03
CA LEU A 1007 -14.97 -22.03 23.86
C LEU A 1007 -13.60 -22.54 23.37
N THR A 1008 -12.94 -21.82 22.46
CA THR A 1008 -11.61 -22.16 21.94
C THR A 1008 -10.57 -22.17 23.06
N GLU A 1009 -10.58 -21.15 23.92
CA GLU A 1009 -9.64 -21.05 25.03
C GLU A 1009 -9.93 -22.09 26.13
N ILE A 1010 -11.20 -22.40 26.38
CA ILE A 1010 -11.61 -23.51 27.24
C ILE A 1010 -11.18 -24.87 26.65
N CYS A 1011 -11.19 -25.05 25.32
CA CYS A 1011 -10.65 -26.24 24.68
C CYS A 1011 -9.14 -26.40 24.95
N LYS A 1012 -8.34 -25.33 24.74
CA LYS A 1012 -6.90 -25.35 25.05
C LYS A 1012 -6.65 -25.71 26.51
N ARG A 1013 -7.28 -25.00 27.46
CA ARG A 1013 -7.03 -25.17 28.91
C ARG A 1013 -7.59 -26.46 29.51
N CYS A 1014 -8.50 -27.15 28.84
CA CYS A 1014 -8.97 -28.47 29.25
C CYS A 1014 -8.06 -29.62 28.75
N ALA A 1015 -7.15 -29.39 27.79
CA ALA A 1015 -6.31 -30.42 27.17
C ALA A 1015 -5.50 -31.23 28.19
N ASN A 1016 -5.67 -32.56 28.20
CA ASN A 1016 -4.99 -33.50 29.12
C ASN A 1016 -5.14 -33.14 30.61
N THR A 1017 -6.19 -32.39 30.99
CA THR A 1017 -6.45 -32.02 32.39
C THR A 1017 -7.57 -32.85 33.00
N ARG A 1018 -7.67 -32.84 34.33
CA ARG A 1018 -8.82 -33.39 35.07
C ARG A 1018 -10.18 -32.74 34.72
N ALA A 1019 -10.18 -31.61 34.02
CA ALA A 1019 -11.38 -30.93 33.56
C ALA A 1019 -11.88 -31.40 32.18
N GLN A 1020 -11.06 -32.15 31.44
CA GLN A 1020 -11.38 -32.66 30.10
C GLN A 1020 -12.74 -33.39 29.98
N PRO A 1021 -13.18 -34.24 30.94
CA PRO A 1021 -14.49 -34.90 30.84
C PRO A 1021 -15.67 -33.93 30.86
N ILE A 1022 -15.54 -32.79 31.57
CA ILE A 1022 -16.59 -31.76 31.67
C ILE A 1022 -16.78 -31.06 30.31
N LEU A 1023 -15.69 -30.84 29.58
CA LEU A 1023 -15.73 -30.31 28.22
C LEU A 1023 -16.31 -31.34 27.23
N LEU A 1024 -15.92 -32.61 27.34
CA LEU A 1024 -16.45 -33.67 26.47
C LEU A 1024 -17.95 -33.94 26.70
N GLU A 1025 -18.45 -33.82 27.94
CA GLU A 1025 -19.90 -33.79 28.24
C GLU A 1025 -20.57 -32.61 27.53
N PHE A 1026 -20.01 -31.40 27.68
CA PHE A 1026 -20.56 -30.19 27.05
C PHE A 1026 -20.57 -30.26 25.52
N LEU A 1027 -19.61 -30.94 24.90
CA LEU A 1027 -19.51 -31.15 23.45
C LEU A 1027 -20.19 -32.42 22.95
N GLU A 1028 -20.97 -33.15 23.77
CA GLU A 1028 -21.64 -34.40 23.38
C GLU A 1028 -20.69 -35.50 22.83
N LEU A 1029 -19.40 -35.44 23.20
CA LEU A 1029 -18.36 -36.41 22.84
C LEU A 1029 -18.04 -37.42 23.95
N ALA A 1030 -18.67 -37.29 25.13
CA ALA A 1030 -18.50 -38.27 26.20
C ALA A 1030 -19.06 -39.64 25.77
N SER A 1031 -18.19 -40.66 25.72
CA SER A 1031 -18.59 -42.05 25.51
C SER A 1031 -19.62 -42.47 26.56
N GLN A 1032 -20.71 -43.12 26.16
CA GLN A 1032 -21.73 -43.63 27.08
C GLN A 1032 -21.12 -44.64 28.05
N SER A 1033 -20.81 -44.19 29.27
CA SER A 1033 -20.34 -45.06 30.35
C SER A 1033 -21.41 -46.12 30.66
N GLU A 1034 -21.00 -47.38 30.71
CA GLU A 1034 -21.89 -48.53 30.84
C GLU A 1034 -22.90 -48.36 31.99
N THR A 1035 -24.17 -48.65 31.72
CA THR A 1035 -25.19 -48.78 32.78
C THR A 1035 -24.74 -49.87 33.75
N PRO A 1036 -24.59 -49.58 35.06
CA PRO A 1036 -24.17 -50.60 36.01
C PRO A 1036 -25.24 -51.68 36.11
N ASN A 1037 -24.93 -52.88 35.61
CA ASN A 1037 -25.78 -54.06 35.77
C ASN A 1037 -25.98 -54.31 37.28
N GLY A 1038 -27.23 -54.19 37.74
CA GLY A 1038 -27.55 -54.27 39.16
C GLY A 1038 -27.24 -55.64 39.76
N ASN A 1039 -26.58 -55.66 40.92
CA ASN A 1039 -26.38 -56.87 41.71
C ASN A 1039 -26.32 -56.56 43.22
N GLY A 1040 -27.40 -56.88 43.92
CA GLY A 1040 -27.40 -57.36 45.31
C GLY A 1040 -27.04 -56.40 46.46
N ALA A 1041 -28.02 -55.61 46.91
CA ALA A 1041 -28.40 -55.49 48.33
C ALA A 1041 -29.75 -54.74 48.47
#